data_AF-A0A1B2RAA8-F1
#
_entry.id   AF-A0A1B2RAA8-F1
#
_cell.length_a   1.000
_cell.length_b   1.000
_cell.length_c   1.000
_cell.angle_alpha   90.00
_cell.angle_beta   90.00
_cell.angle_gamma   90.00
#
_symmetry.space_group_name_H-M   'P 1'
#
loop_
_entity.id
_entity.type
_entity.pdbx_description
1 polymer ?
#
loop_
_entity_poly.entity_id
_entity_poly.type
_entity_poly.pdbx_seq_one_letter_code
_entity_poly.pdbx_strand_id
1 'polypeptide(L)'
;MSDSTPMQRKMVERQLRARGIQDERVLAAMEHVPRHAFVPPSLSEFAYDDAPLPLASGQTISQPYIVALMAQAASLQRSDRVLEIGTGSGYAAAVLAELADRVDTVERLSELADKARETLQSQGYGRVRVHTGDGTLGLPDAAPFDAIVAAAAGPDVPAAWREQLAIGGRIVMPVGGRRGGQRLVRITRVGRDEYDEEDLGGVAFVPLVGAQGWAANPYAGDGGKPDADGARSAQSAAPPRVSPKRAAFAPHADMPSDPEAEAIWEAAEALPDIDDALFAPLFDRFADKRVVLLGEASHGTSEFYRARAAITRRLIEAHGFDIVAVEADWPDAAAIDRYVRHRPAAKREVSPFRRFPTWMWRNTEVEAFIEWLHAYNGVLEPGERAGFYGLDLYSMSASIAAVLAYLDRTDPEAAGVARERYGCLMPWQKDPRVYARAVASQGFRQCEDAVLRQLRDLLDKRLDYAREDGDSFLDATQNARLVAAAERYYRTLYQGPAQSWNLRDTHMFETLARLLEARGPQSRAVVWAHNSHIGDASATEMGRVRDEINIGQLCRERYGHEAALVGFGTYAGTVGAADDWDGPMRLMRVRPARPDSYEHMMHRTGQTRFLLDLRPGVHDDLRVLLNAPRLERYIGVIYRPDTELYSHYAEATLAEQYDAYVWFDVTAAVTPLPVEAREGMPETYPFAV
;
A
#
# COMPACT_ATOMS: atom_id res chain seq x y z
N MET A 1 -25.99 -29.87 -8.54
CA MET A 1 -25.03 -29.59 -7.46
C MET A 1 -23.67 -29.47 -8.12
N SER A 2 -23.31 -28.26 -8.56
CA SER A 2 -21.95 -27.99 -9.03
C SER A 2 -21.10 -27.81 -7.78
N ASP A 3 -20.10 -28.66 -7.58
CA ASP A 3 -19.15 -28.52 -6.47
C ASP A 3 -18.43 -27.17 -6.60
N SER A 4 -18.68 -26.29 -5.63
CA SER A 4 -17.94 -25.05 -5.41
C SER A 4 -16.42 -25.30 -5.39
N THR A 5 -15.66 -24.48 -6.10
CA THR A 5 -14.19 -24.58 -6.11
C THR A 5 -13.59 -24.17 -4.75
N PRO A 6 -12.39 -24.66 -4.39
CA PRO A 6 -11.69 -24.22 -3.17
C PRO A 6 -11.50 -22.70 -3.08
N MET A 7 -11.37 -22.02 -4.23
CA MET A 7 -11.22 -20.56 -4.28
C MET A 7 -12.51 -19.81 -3.92
N GLN A 8 -13.68 -20.30 -4.36
CA GLN A 8 -14.99 -19.73 -3.99
C GLN A 8 -15.21 -19.84 -2.48
N ARG A 9 -14.98 -21.02 -1.89
CA ARG A 9 -15.06 -21.23 -0.44
C ARG A 9 -14.11 -20.32 0.33
N LYS A 10 -12.87 -20.19 -0.14
CA LYS A 10 -11.87 -19.30 0.49
C LYS A 10 -12.34 -17.83 0.47
N MET A 11 -12.85 -17.36 -0.67
CA MET A 11 -13.39 -16.01 -0.80
C MET A 11 -14.57 -15.77 0.15
N VAL A 12 -15.53 -16.69 0.22
CA VAL A 12 -16.69 -16.60 1.12
C VAL A 12 -16.27 -16.57 2.59
N GLU A 13 -15.48 -17.54 3.03
CA GLU A 13 -15.12 -17.66 4.44
C GLU A 13 -14.17 -16.55 4.91
N ARG A 14 -13.13 -16.24 4.13
CA ARG A 14 -12.07 -15.31 4.57
C ARG A 14 -12.35 -13.85 4.22
N GLN A 15 -13.01 -13.58 3.10
CA GLN A 15 -13.18 -12.19 2.63
C GLN A 15 -14.59 -11.65 2.90
N LEU A 16 -15.62 -12.52 2.91
CA LEU A 16 -17.00 -12.07 3.12
C LEU A 16 -17.44 -12.24 4.58
N ARG A 17 -17.43 -13.48 5.08
CA ARG A 17 -17.92 -13.81 6.42
C ARG A 17 -17.13 -13.09 7.52
N ALA A 18 -15.80 -13.10 7.42
CA ALA A 18 -14.91 -12.41 8.36
C ALA A 18 -15.13 -10.88 8.42
N ARG A 19 -15.76 -10.28 7.39
CA ARG A 19 -15.97 -8.83 7.26
C ARG A 19 -17.45 -8.43 7.40
N GLY A 20 -18.25 -9.27 8.07
CA GLY A 20 -19.61 -8.93 8.48
C GLY A 20 -20.72 -9.27 7.48
N ILE A 21 -20.44 -10.06 6.43
CA ILE A 21 -21.51 -10.65 5.62
C ILE A 21 -22.06 -11.87 6.34
N GLN A 22 -23.32 -11.79 6.78
CA GLN A 22 -23.99 -12.77 7.63
C GLN A 22 -25.18 -13.45 6.93
N ASP A 23 -25.70 -12.89 5.84
CA ASP A 23 -26.80 -13.50 5.09
C ASP A 23 -26.31 -14.76 4.35
N GLU A 24 -26.67 -15.94 4.88
CA GLU A 24 -26.30 -17.24 4.31
C GLU A 24 -26.79 -17.43 2.87
N ARG A 25 -27.88 -16.78 2.45
CA ARG A 25 -28.34 -16.84 1.06
C ARG A 25 -27.39 -16.07 0.15
N VAL A 26 -26.90 -14.91 0.60
CA VAL A 26 -25.90 -14.11 -0.12
C VAL A 26 -24.58 -14.87 -0.20
N LEU A 27 -24.10 -15.43 0.92
CA LEU A 27 -22.87 -16.23 0.94
C LEU A 27 -22.97 -17.43 -0.02
N ALA A 28 -24.10 -18.14 -0.01
CA ALA A 28 -24.35 -19.25 -0.94
C ALA A 28 -24.40 -18.80 -2.41
N ALA A 29 -25.01 -17.65 -2.71
CA ALA A 29 -25.03 -17.09 -4.07
C ALA A 29 -23.63 -16.71 -4.55
N MET A 30 -22.83 -16.08 -3.68
CA MET A 30 -21.43 -15.72 -3.96
C MET A 30 -20.56 -16.97 -4.19
N GLU A 31 -20.80 -18.05 -3.44
CA GLU A 31 -20.13 -19.33 -3.63
C GLU A 31 -20.57 -20.04 -4.93
N HIS A 32 -21.84 -19.91 -5.31
CA HIS A 32 -22.43 -20.59 -6.46
C HIS A 32 -22.04 -19.96 -7.79
N VAL A 33 -22.16 -18.63 -7.90
CA VAL A 33 -21.97 -17.92 -9.17
C VAL A 33 -20.48 -17.93 -9.54
N PRO A 34 -20.10 -18.51 -10.71
CA PRO A 34 -18.70 -18.67 -11.09
C PRO A 34 -18.12 -17.33 -11.57
N ARG A 35 -17.67 -16.48 -10.64
CA ARG A 35 -17.19 -15.12 -10.93
C ARG A 35 -16.14 -15.07 -12.05
N HIS A 36 -15.28 -16.08 -12.13
CA HIS A 36 -14.26 -16.22 -13.18
C HIS A 36 -14.82 -16.31 -14.62
N ALA A 37 -16.07 -16.71 -14.80
CA ALA A 37 -16.74 -16.69 -16.10
C ALA A 37 -17.18 -15.28 -16.53
N PHE A 38 -17.26 -14.34 -15.59
CA PHE A 38 -17.71 -12.96 -15.81
C PHE A 38 -16.55 -11.96 -15.87
N VAL A 39 -15.32 -12.44 -16.00
CA VAL A 39 -14.14 -11.59 -16.18
C VAL A 39 -13.44 -11.95 -17.49
N PRO A 40 -12.62 -11.05 -18.07
CA PRO A 40 -11.79 -11.40 -19.22
C PRO A 40 -10.99 -12.69 -18.95
N PRO A 41 -10.82 -13.60 -19.92
CA PRO A 41 -10.12 -14.86 -19.69
C PRO A 41 -8.71 -14.71 -19.09
N SER A 42 -8.01 -13.62 -19.42
CA SER A 42 -6.69 -13.28 -18.87
C SER A 42 -6.70 -12.87 -17.40
N LEU A 43 -7.87 -12.70 -16.78
CA LEU A 43 -8.06 -12.30 -15.38
C LEU A 43 -8.83 -13.34 -14.56
N SER A 44 -9.13 -14.51 -15.16
CA SER A 44 -9.91 -15.59 -14.55
C SER A 44 -9.30 -16.08 -13.22
N GLU A 45 -7.97 -16.09 -13.11
CA GLU A 45 -7.27 -16.52 -11.90
C GLU A 45 -7.41 -15.54 -10.71
N PHE A 46 -7.60 -14.23 -10.95
CA PHE A 46 -7.85 -13.22 -9.91
C PHE A 46 -9.32 -13.06 -9.56
N ALA A 47 -10.21 -13.84 -10.20
CA ALA A 47 -11.63 -13.59 -10.12
C ALA A 47 -12.17 -13.61 -8.69
N TYR A 48 -11.50 -14.31 -7.77
CA TYR A 48 -11.90 -14.46 -6.37
C TYR A 48 -11.04 -13.67 -5.37
N ASP A 49 -10.14 -12.81 -5.86
CA ASP A 49 -9.46 -11.83 -5.01
C ASP A 49 -10.42 -10.69 -4.65
N ASP A 50 -10.32 -10.12 -3.45
CA ASP A 50 -11.15 -8.97 -3.06
C ASP A 50 -10.68 -7.64 -3.68
N ALA A 51 -10.65 -7.59 -5.01
CA ALA A 51 -10.24 -6.42 -5.76
C ALA A 51 -11.16 -6.18 -6.98
N PRO A 52 -11.34 -4.92 -7.41
CA PRO A 52 -11.98 -4.63 -8.68
C PRO A 52 -11.08 -5.07 -9.84
N LEU A 53 -11.68 -5.59 -10.91
CA LEU A 53 -10.94 -6.01 -12.11
C LEU A 53 -11.40 -5.21 -13.34
N PRO A 54 -10.50 -4.85 -14.27
CA PRO A 54 -10.85 -4.07 -15.44
C PRO A 54 -11.71 -4.87 -16.43
N LEU A 55 -12.69 -4.18 -17.02
CA LEU A 55 -13.52 -4.63 -18.14
C LEU A 55 -13.21 -3.79 -19.38
N ALA A 56 -13.91 -4.07 -20.48
CA ALA A 56 -13.83 -3.23 -21.68
C ALA A 56 -14.35 -1.81 -21.39
N SER A 57 -14.03 -0.87 -22.28
CA SER A 57 -14.56 0.51 -22.26
C SER A 57 -14.30 1.28 -20.96
N GLY A 58 -13.18 0.97 -20.27
CA GLY A 58 -12.76 1.64 -19.04
C GLY A 58 -13.66 1.37 -17.83
N GLN A 59 -14.49 0.32 -17.87
CA GLN A 59 -15.32 -0.09 -16.74
C GLN A 59 -14.58 -1.11 -15.86
N THR A 60 -15.13 -1.41 -14.69
CA THR A 60 -14.58 -2.39 -13.75
C THR A 60 -15.69 -3.27 -13.17
N ILE A 61 -15.42 -4.57 -13.01
CA ILE A 61 -16.23 -5.44 -12.15
C ILE A 61 -15.85 -5.15 -10.69
N SER A 62 -16.82 -4.85 -9.84
CA SER A 62 -16.59 -4.54 -8.41
C SER A 62 -16.03 -5.73 -7.66
N GLN A 63 -15.22 -5.49 -6.62
CA GLN A 63 -14.67 -6.54 -5.75
C GLN A 63 -15.78 -7.41 -5.11
N PRO A 64 -15.56 -8.73 -4.90
CA PRO A 64 -16.50 -9.65 -4.26
C PRO A 64 -17.19 -9.11 -2.99
N TYR A 65 -16.44 -8.50 -2.07
CA TYR A 65 -16.98 -7.97 -0.82
C TYR A 65 -18.08 -6.94 -1.05
N ILE A 66 -17.86 -6.00 -1.97
CA ILE A 66 -18.82 -4.93 -2.26
C ILE A 66 -20.09 -5.49 -2.91
N VAL A 67 -19.97 -6.49 -3.79
CA VAL A 67 -21.15 -7.17 -4.38
C VAL A 67 -21.97 -7.86 -3.29
N ALA A 68 -21.31 -8.58 -2.37
CA ALA A 68 -21.98 -9.24 -1.25
C ALA A 68 -22.61 -8.24 -0.26
N LEU A 69 -21.92 -7.15 0.07
CA LEU A 69 -22.42 -6.09 0.94
C LEU A 69 -23.68 -5.45 0.36
N MET A 70 -23.68 -5.13 -0.94
CA MET A 70 -24.83 -4.56 -1.62
C MET A 70 -26.01 -5.53 -1.71
N ALA A 71 -25.75 -6.82 -1.98
CA ALA A 71 -26.78 -7.85 -2.01
C ALA A 71 -27.41 -8.06 -0.61
N GLN A 72 -26.60 -8.09 0.45
CA GLN A 72 -27.07 -8.18 1.83
C GLN A 72 -27.89 -6.94 2.23
N ALA A 73 -27.40 -5.75 1.89
CA ALA A 73 -28.09 -4.49 2.16
C ALA A 73 -29.46 -4.42 1.47
N ALA A 74 -29.57 -4.98 0.27
CA ALA A 74 -30.83 -5.06 -0.48
C ALA A 74 -31.86 -6.02 0.14
N SER A 75 -31.43 -6.94 1.03
CA SER A 75 -32.30 -7.81 1.84
C SER A 75 -33.37 -8.57 1.01
N LEU A 76 -32.95 -9.10 -0.14
CA LEU A 76 -33.83 -9.65 -1.18
C LEU A 76 -34.60 -10.90 -0.76
N GLN A 77 -35.87 -10.96 -1.16
CA GLN A 77 -36.72 -12.14 -1.05
C GLN A 77 -36.83 -12.85 -2.40
N ARG A 78 -37.10 -14.17 -2.38
CA ARG A 78 -37.22 -14.98 -3.61
C ARG A 78 -38.33 -14.53 -4.56
N SER A 79 -39.29 -13.73 -4.09
CA SER A 79 -40.38 -13.17 -4.90
C SER A 79 -40.07 -11.79 -5.47
N ASP A 80 -38.94 -11.18 -5.08
CA ASP A 80 -38.63 -9.79 -5.40
C ASP A 80 -38.36 -9.60 -6.89
N ARG A 81 -38.78 -8.44 -7.40
CA ARG A 81 -38.41 -7.91 -8.72
C ARG A 81 -37.31 -6.88 -8.53
N VAL A 82 -36.15 -7.16 -9.11
CA VAL A 82 -34.94 -6.37 -8.93
C VAL A 82 -34.58 -5.65 -10.21
N LEU A 83 -34.27 -4.36 -10.11
CA LEU A 83 -33.63 -3.59 -11.16
C LEU A 83 -32.15 -3.37 -10.79
N GLU A 84 -31.24 -3.84 -11.63
CA GLU A 84 -29.83 -3.51 -11.52
C GLU A 84 -29.48 -2.38 -12.51
N ILE A 85 -28.71 -1.38 -12.06
CA ILE A 85 -28.21 -0.31 -12.93
C ILE A 85 -26.69 -0.38 -13.03
N GLY A 86 -26.19 -0.50 -14.26
CA GLY A 86 -24.78 -0.73 -14.57
C GLY A 86 -24.44 -2.20 -14.63
N THR A 87 -24.94 -2.91 -15.65
CA THR A 87 -24.74 -4.37 -15.81
C THR A 87 -23.26 -4.76 -15.81
N GLY A 88 -22.39 -3.96 -16.45
CA GLY A 88 -20.96 -4.25 -16.54
C GLY A 88 -20.69 -5.62 -17.17
N SER A 89 -20.19 -6.57 -16.39
CA SER A 89 -19.96 -7.94 -16.86
C SER A 89 -21.17 -8.88 -16.71
N GLY A 90 -22.19 -8.48 -15.95
CA GLY A 90 -23.33 -9.32 -15.59
C GLY A 90 -23.15 -10.17 -14.32
N TYR A 91 -21.99 -10.10 -13.65
CA TYR A 91 -21.74 -10.90 -12.44
C TYR A 91 -22.71 -10.57 -11.29
N ALA A 92 -22.88 -9.28 -10.97
CA ALA A 92 -23.79 -8.87 -9.91
C ALA A 92 -25.23 -9.21 -10.25
N ALA A 93 -25.67 -9.02 -11.51
CA ALA A 93 -26.95 -9.51 -12.02
C ALA A 93 -27.18 -11.01 -11.76
N ALA A 94 -26.17 -11.84 -11.99
CA ALA A 94 -26.24 -13.29 -11.73
C ALA A 94 -26.35 -13.60 -10.24
N VAL A 95 -25.60 -12.91 -9.38
CA VAL A 95 -25.70 -13.04 -7.92
C VAL A 95 -27.10 -12.63 -7.43
N LEU A 96 -27.64 -11.52 -7.92
CA LEU A 96 -28.99 -11.06 -7.58
C LEU A 96 -30.06 -12.05 -8.05
N ALA A 97 -29.84 -12.73 -9.19
CA ALA A 97 -30.76 -13.73 -9.74
C ALA A 97 -30.84 -15.03 -8.91
N GLU A 98 -29.82 -15.34 -8.08
CA GLU A 98 -29.91 -16.42 -7.08
C GLU A 98 -30.80 -16.04 -5.88
N LEU A 99 -31.05 -14.74 -5.68
CA LEU A 99 -31.72 -14.20 -4.50
C LEU A 99 -33.17 -13.75 -4.76
N ALA A 100 -33.55 -13.53 -6.01
CA ALA A 100 -34.82 -12.92 -6.42
C ALA A 100 -35.54 -13.69 -7.55
N ASP A 101 -36.81 -13.37 -7.81
CA ASP A 101 -37.60 -14.03 -8.87
C ASP A 101 -37.20 -13.53 -10.26
N ARG A 102 -37.01 -12.20 -10.36
CA ARG A 102 -36.76 -11.52 -11.62
C ARG A 102 -35.73 -10.42 -11.46
N VAL A 103 -34.74 -10.42 -12.35
CA VAL A 103 -33.73 -9.38 -12.47
C VAL A 103 -33.78 -8.78 -13.87
N ASP A 104 -34.09 -7.49 -13.94
CA ASP A 104 -33.87 -6.64 -15.10
C ASP A 104 -32.62 -5.80 -14.84
N THR A 105 -31.71 -5.69 -15.81
CA THR A 105 -30.46 -4.93 -15.66
C THR A 105 -30.25 -3.97 -16.82
N VAL A 106 -29.83 -2.74 -16.55
CA VAL A 106 -29.66 -1.68 -17.57
C VAL A 106 -28.18 -1.29 -17.70
N GLU A 107 -27.66 -1.36 -18.92
CA GLU A 107 -26.30 -0.94 -19.27
C GLU A 107 -26.32 0.14 -20.35
N ARG A 108 -25.49 1.17 -20.18
CA ARG A 108 -25.41 2.29 -21.12
C ARG A 108 -24.56 1.96 -22.34
N LEU A 109 -23.52 1.14 -22.15
CA LEU A 109 -22.56 0.77 -23.19
C LEU A 109 -23.02 -0.52 -23.88
N SER A 110 -23.47 -0.41 -25.13
CA SER A 110 -24.03 -1.55 -25.89
C SER A 110 -23.09 -2.75 -25.98
N GLU A 111 -21.78 -2.52 -26.16
CA GLU A 111 -20.78 -3.59 -26.21
C GLU A 111 -20.73 -4.41 -24.90
N LEU A 112 -20.83 -3.75 -23.75
CA LEU A 112 -20.88 -4.44 -22.46
C LEU A 112 -22.22 -5.14 -22.25
N ALA A 113 -23.32 -4.52 -22.66
CA ALA A 113 -24.65 -5.12 -22.57
C ALA A 113 -24.73 -6.44 -23.36
N ASP A 114 -24.18 -6.45 -24.59
CA ASP A 114 -24.16 -7.64 -25.45
C ASP A 114 -23.29 -8.75 -24.85
N LYS A 115 -22.09 -8.41 -24.38
CA LYS A 115 -21.19 -9.37 -23.74
C LYS A 115 -21.74 -9.94 -22.43
N ALA A 116 -22.39 -9.10 -21.62
CA ALA A 116 -23.05 -9.54 -20.39
C ALA A 116 -24.19 -10.50 -20.71
N ARG A 117 -25.00 -10.22 -21.76
CA ARG A 117 -26.09 -11.09 -22.21
C ARG A 117 -25.58 -12.47 -22.64
N GLU A 118 -24.51 -12.50 -23.43
CA GLU A 118 -23.86 -13.76 -23.86
C GLU A 118 -23.32 -14.56 -22.66
N THR A 119 -22.63 -13.87 -21.74
CA THR A 119 -22.02 -14.50 -20.56
C THR A 119 -23.10 -15.06 -19.64
N LEU A 120 -24.12 -14.26 -19.28
CA LEU A 120 -25.26 -14.69 -18.46
C LEU A 120 -25.98 -15.89 -19.08
N GLN A 121 -26.22 -15.87 -20.39
CA GLN A 121 -26.84 -17.00 -21.09
C GLN A 121 -25.98 -18.26 -21.01
N SER A 122 -24.67 -18.14 -21.23
CA SER A 122 -23.73 -19.27 -21.16
C SER A 122 -23.62 -19.89 -19.75
N GLN A 123 -23.80 -19.07 -18.71
CA GLN A 123 -23.74 -19.48 -17.31
C GLN A 123 -25.10 -19.93 -16.74
N GLY A 124 -26.15 -20.03 -17.57
CA GLY A 124 -27.48 -20.50 -17.15
C GLY A 124 -28.41 -19.41 -16.60
N TYR A 125 -27.97 -18.15 -16.59
CA TYR A 125 -28.74 -16.98 -16.15
C TYR A 125 -29.53 -16.31 -17.28
N GLY A 126 -29.95 -17.07 -18.30
CA GLY A 126 -30.70 -16.54 -19.45
C GLY A 126 -32.07 -15.91 -19.11
N ARG A 127 -32.53 -16.00 -17.85
CA ARG A 127 -33.73 -15.31 -17.35
C ARG A 127 -33.47 -13.85 -16.94
N VAL A 128 -32.21 -13.47 -16.72
CA VAL A 128 -31.81 -12.07 -16.47
C VAL A 128 -32.00 -11.27 -17.75
N ARG A 129 -32.77 -10.18 -17.69
CA ARG A 129 -33.09 -9.35 -18.85
C ARG A 129 -32.14 -8.17 -18.93
N VAL A 130 -31.22 -8.19 -19.90
CA VAL A 130 -30.26 -7.11 -20.13
C VAL A 130 -30.83 -6.10 -21.12
N HIS A 131 -30.99 -4.85 -20.68
CA HIS A 131 -31.48 -3.70 -21.44
C HIS A 131 -30.33 -2.74 -21.74
N THR A 132 -30.29 -2.19 -22.95
CA THR A 132 -29.32 -1.15 -23.31
C THR A 132 -29.98 0.22 -23.24
N GLY A 133 -29.51 1.11 -22.37
CA GLY A 133 -30.14 2.42 -22.19
C GLY A 133 -29.58 3.26 -21.05
N ASP A 134 -30.21 4.40 -20.80
CA ASP A 134 -29.89 5.28 -19.69
C ASP A 134 -30.53 4.77 -18.40
N GLY A 135 -29.72 4.10 -17.57
CA GLY A 135 -30.18 3.56 -16.29
C GLY A 135 -30.63 4.60 -15.27
N THR A 136 -30.28 5.89 -15.43
CA THR A 136 -30.74 6.95 -14.52
C THR A 136 -32.26 7.20 -14.61
N LEU A 137 -32.89 6.72 -15.69
CA LEU A 137 -34.34 6.79 -15.90
C LEU A 137 -35.07 5.55 -15.34
N GLY A 138 -34.34 4.59 -14.79
CA GLY A 138 -34.88 3.30 -14.37
C GLY A 138 -35.42 2.49 -15.56
N LEU A 139 -36.48 1.73 -15.33
CA LEU A 139 -37.18 0.94 -16.34
C LEU A 139 -38.70 1.00 -16.10
N PRO A 140 -39.37 2.09 -16.51
CA PRO A 140 -40.78 2.36 -16.18
C PRO A 140 -41.75 1.24 -16.57
N ASP A 141 -41.53 0.61 -17.73
CA ASP A 141 -42.40 -0.45 -18.25
C ASP A 141 -42.39 -1.75 -17.41
N ALA A 142 -41.38 -1.91 -16.53
CA ALA A 142 -41.24 -3.06 -15.65
C ALA A 142 -41.45 -2.72 -14.17
N ALA A 143 -41.65 -1.45 -13.83
CA ALA A 143 -41.94 -0.98 -12.48
C ALA A 143 -43.33 -1.48 -11.99
N PRO A 144 -43.57 -1.56 -10.67
CA PRO A 144 -42.65 -1.23 -9.59
C PRO A 144 -41.63 -2.34 -9.28
N PHE A 145 -40.52 -1.97 -8.65
CA PHE A 145 -39.44 -2.86 -8.22
C PHE A 145 -39.38 -2.97 -6.69
N ASP A 146 -39.09 -4.18 -6.18
CA ASP A 146 -38.88 -4.43 -4.76
C ASP A 146 -37.45 -4.04 -4.33
N ALA A 147 -36.51 -4.06 -5.26
CA ALA A 147 -35.18 -3.49 -5.04
C ALA A 147 -34.58 -2.87 -6.31
N ILE A 148 -33.81 -1.80 -6.12
CA ILE A 148 -32.96 -1.21 -7.16
C ILE A 148 -31.53 -1.18 -6.66
N VAL A 149 -30.59 -1.78 -7.38
CA VAL A 149 -29.17 -1.87 -6.99
C VAL A 149 -28.31 -1.26 -8.08
N ALA A 150 -27.42 -0.32 -7.75
CA ALA A 150 -26.61 0.37 -8.75
C ALA A 150 -25.11 0.19 -8.55
N ALA A 151 -24.42 -0.28 -9.59
CA ALA A 151 -22.97 -0.45 -9.63
C ALA A 151 -22.24 0.78 -10.22
N ALA A 152 -22.83 1.97 -10.07
CA ALA A 152 -22.25 3.25 -10.51
C ALA A 152 -22.72 4.39 -9.61
N ALA A 153 -21.84 5.37 -9.34
CA ALA A 153 -22.07 6.45 -8.39
C ALA A 153 -22.76 7.67 -9.00
N GLY A 154 -23.92 8.02 -8.45
CA GLY A 154 -24.66 9.24 -8.80
C GLY A 154 -24.30 10.43 -7.90
N PRO A 155 -24.57 11.67 -8.34
CA PRO A 155 -24.51 12.83 -7.44
C PRO A 155 -25.54 12.74 -6.30
N ASP A 156 -26.69 12.12 -6.58
CA ASP A 156 -27.78 11.78 -5.67
C ASP A 156 -28.54 10.57 -6.27
N VAL A 157 -29.51 10.04 -5.55
CA VAL A 157 -30.43 9.00 -6.02
C VAL A 157 -31.41 9.57 -7.04
N PRO A 158 -31.47 9.04 -8.28
CA PRO A 158 -32.41 9.51 -9.29
C PRO A 158 -33.87 9.47 -8.82
N ALA A 159 -34.62 10.54 -9.09
CA ALA A 159 -36.04 10.63 -8.75
C ALA A 159 -36.86 9.51 -9.40
N ALA A 160 -36.49 9.14 -10.64
CA ALA A 160 -37.12 8.04 -11.36
C ALA A 160 -37.05 6.71 -10.59
N TRP A 161 -35.96 6.46 -9.86
CA TRP A 161 -35.82 5.22 -9.07
C TRP A 161 -36.73 5.23 -7.86
N ARG A 162 -36.85 6.37 -7.17
CA ARG A 162 -37.75 6.54 -6.02
C ARG A 162 -39.21 6.33 -6.41
N GLU A 163 -39.62 6.84 -7.58
CA GLU A 163 -40.97 6.69 -8.13
C GLU A 163 -41.29 5.24 -8.49
N GLN A 164 -40.31 4.53 -9.06
CA GLN A 164 -40.44 3.14 -9.51
C GLN A 164 -40.25 2.10 -8.40
N LEU A 165 -39.88 2.49 -7.18
CA LEU A 165 -39.69 1.58 -6.05
C LEU A 165 -41.03 1.24 -5.39
N ALA A 166 -41.32 -0.03 -5.11
CA ALA A 166 -42.49 -0.42 -4.31
C ALA A 166 -42.39 0.12 -2.87
N ILE A 167 -43.53 0.29 -2.18
CA ILE A 167 -43.53 0.53 -0.73
C ILE A 167 -42.97 -0.72 -0.04
N GLY A 168 -42.02 -0.53 0.87
CA GLY A 168 -41.19 -1.57 1.48
C GLY A 168 -39.96 -1.95 0.65
N GLY A 169 -39.84 -1.43 -0.58
CA GLY A 169 -38.71 -1.66 -1.46
C GLY A 169 -37.49 -0.84 -1.07
N ARG A 170 -36.32 -1.24 -1.59
CA ARG A 170 -35.01 -0.68 -1.20
C ARG A 170 -34.17 -0.28 -2.40
N ILE A 171 -33.54 0.89 -2.33
CA ILE A 171 -32.49 1.30 -3.27
C ILE A 171 -31.15 1.13 -2.57
N VAL A 172 -30.18 0.47 -3.21
CA VAL A 172 -28.81 0.38 -2.73
C VAL A 172 -27.88 0.94 -3.80
N MET A 173 -27.27 2.08 -3.52
CA MET A 173 -26.38 2.74 -4.49
C MET A 173 -25.29 3.59 -3.85
N PRO A 174 -24.15 3.78 -4.54
CA PRO A 174 -23.18 4.79 -4.17
C PRO A 174 -23.67 6.20 -4.55
N VAL A 175 -23.62 7.14 -3.60
CA VAL A 175 -23.89 8.58 -3.81
C VAL A 175 -22.70 9.41 -3.36
N GLY A 176 -22.38 10.48 -4.06
CA GLY A 176 -21.32 11.40 -3.67
C GLY A 176 -20.73 12.21 -4.81
N GLY A 177 -19.84 13.14 -4.47
CA GLY A 177 -19.18 14.01 -5.46
C GLY A 177 -18.15 13.27 -6.31
N ARG A 178 -17.78 13.81 -7.48
CA ARG A 178 -16.67 13.25 -8.29
C ARG A 178 -15.28 13.49 -7.69
N ARG A 179 -15.15 14.45 -6.76
CA ARG A 179 -13.91 14.90 -6.09
C ARG A 179 -14.03 14.92 -4.55
N GLY A 180 -15.08 14.30 -4.00
CA GLY A 180 -15.25 14.06 -2.58
C GLY A 180 -15.81 12.66 -2.39
N GLY A 181 -15.44 11.97 -1.32
CA GLY A 181 -15.77 10.57 -1.08
C GLY A 181 -17.23 10.18 -1.41
N GLN A 182 -17.40 8.98 -1.97
CA GLN A 182 -18.71 8.38 -2.19
C GLN A 182 -19.08 7.55 -0.97
N ARG A 183 -20.36 7.53 -0.63
CA ARG A 183 -20.94 6.69 0.43
C ARG A 183 -21.95 5.74 -0.19
N LEU A 184 -21.98 4.51 0.30
CA LEU A 184 -23.00 3.54 -0.08
C LEU A 184 -24.24 3.81 0.77
N VAL A 185 -25.37 4.06 0.13
CA VAL A 185 -26.64 4.29 0.84
C VAL A 185 -27.62 3.17 0.60
N ARG A 186 -28.42 2.87 1.63
CA ARG A 186 -29.67 2.13 1.50
C ARG A 186 -30.83 3.07 1.74
N ILE A 187 -31.75 3.15 0.77
CA ILE A 187 -32.98 3.93 0.90
C ILE A 187 -34.16 2.97 0.92
N THR A 188 -34.99 3.03 1.96
CA THR A 188 -36.21 2.22 2.07
C THR A 188 -37.44 3.11 1.88
N ARG A 189 -38.34 2.77 0.95
CA ARG A 189 -39.61 3.49 0.79
C ARG A 189 -40.59 3.01 1.85
N VAL A 190 -40.83 3.80 2.89
CA VAL A 190 -41.73 3.43 4.02
C VAL A 190 -43.17 3.90 3.83
N GLY A 191 -43.38 4.85 2.92
CA GLY A 191 -44.71 5.39 2.60
C GLY A 191 -44.86 5.80 1.15
N ARG A 192 -45.96 6.48 0.81
CA ARG A 192 -46.21 6.96 -0.55
C ARG A 192 -45.10 7.91 -1.01
N ASP A 193 -44.72 8.87 -0.19
CA ASP A 193 -43.68 9.87 -0.51
C ASP A 193 -42.63 9.96 0.60
N GLU A 194 -42.50 8.88 1.40
CA GLU A 194 -41.65 8.82 2.60
C GLU A 194 -40.57 7.75 2.44
N TYR A 195 -39.33 8.14 2.74
CA TYR A 195 -38.13 7.34 2.53
C TYR A 195 -37.18 7.48 3.71
N ASP A 196 -36.74 6.34 4.23
CA ASP A 196 -35.65 6.27 5.21
C ASP A 196 -34.33 6.03 4.49
N GLU A 197 -33.26 6.67 4.96
CA GLU A 197 -31.91 6.54 4.39
C GLU A 197 -30.91 6.09 5.46
N GLU A 198 -30.11 5.10 5.11
CA GLU A 198 -29.02 4.57 5.92
C GLU A 198 -27.70 4.70 5.16
N ASP A 199 -26.67 5.21 5.83
CA ASP A 199 -25.29 5.24 5.33
C ASP A 199 -24.57 3.94 5.73
N LEU A 200 -24.07 3.21 4.73
CA LEU A 200 -23.40 1.92 4.87
C LEU A 200 -21.87 2.04 4.75
N GLY A 201 -21.33 3.25 4.67
CA GLY A 201 -19.90 3.54 4.65
C GLY A 201 -19.35 3.97 3.29
N GLY A 202 -18.05 4.29 3.27
CA GLY A 202 -17.36 4.82 2.10
C GLY A 202 -17.14 3.77 1.00
N VAL A 203 -17.29 4.16 -0.26
CA VAL A 203 -17.08 3.31 -1.44
C VAL A 203 -16.46 4.10 -2.60
N ALA A 204 -16.02 3.40 -3.65
CA ALA A 204 -15.52 4.02 -4.87
C ALA A 204 -16.02 3.26 -6.10
N PHE A 205 -16.84 3.93 -6.91
CA PHE A 205 -17.45 3.41 -8.12
C PHE A 205 -17.26 4.38 -9.29
N VAL A 206 -17.33 3.81 -10.50
CA VAL A 206 -17.42 4.58 -11.75
C VAL A 206 -18.65 5.50 -11.74
N PRO A 207 -18.60 6.66 -12.41
CA PRO A 207 -19.72 7.61 -12.38
C PRO A 207 -20.95 7.08 -13.13
N LEU A 208 -22.12 7.21 -12.50
CA LEU A 208 -23.43 6.98 -13.11
C LEU A 208 -23.75 8.13 -14.08
N VAL A 209 -23.46 7.92 -15.36
CA VAL A 209 -23.67 8.92 -16.43
C VAL A 209 -25.06 8.76 -17.06
N GLY A 210 -25.84 9.84 -17.08
CA GLY A 210 -27.20 9.84 -17.64
C GLY A 210 -27.98 11.11 -17.33
N ALA A 211 -29.24 11.15 -17.75
CA ALA A 211 -30.16 12.29 -17.64
C ALA A 211 -30.39 12.76 -16.19
N GLN A 212 -30.48 11.83 -15.24
CA GLN A 212 -30.57 12.12 -13.80
C GLN A 212 -29.29 11.75 -13.05
N GLY A 213 -28.15 11.73 -13.76
CA GLY A 213 -26.84 11.44 -13.20
C GLY A 213 -25.81 12.46 -13.66
N TRP A 214 -24.61 11.97 -13.89
CA TRP A 214 -23.47 12.75 -14.34
C TRP A 214 -23.52 13.03 -15.86
N ALA A 215 -23.13 14.23 -16.30
CA ALA A 215 -22.99 14.55 -17.72
C ALA A 215 -21.87 13.75 -18.43
N ALA A 216 -22.06 13.47 -19.73
CA ALA A 216 -21.25 12.56 -20.56
C ALA A 216 -19.81 13.01 -20.87
N ASN A 217 -19.50 14.31 -20.74
CA ASN A 217 -18.13 14.83 -20.85
C ASN A 217 -17.81 15.80 -19.70
N PRO A 218 -17.21 15.32 -18.60
CA PRO A 218 -16.92 16.14 -17.42
C PRO A 218 -15.66 17.01 -17.52
N TYR A 219 -14.91 16.92 -18.63
CA TYR A 219 -13.66 17.68 -18.82
C TYR A 219 -13.75 18.78 -19.89
N ALA A 220 -14.91 18.99 -20.53
CA ALA A 220 -15.08 20.00 -21.58
C ALA A 220 -15.62 21.36 -21.11
N GLY A 221 -15.58 21.66 -19.81
CA GLY A 221 -16.19 22.87 -19.26
C GLY A 221 -15.50 23.41 -18.02
N ASP A 222 -14.17 23.56 -18.05
CA ASP A 222 -13.47 24.50 -17.16
C ASP A 222 -12.46 25.31 -18.00
N GLY A 223 -12.98 25.90 -19.07
CA GLY A 223 -12.37 27.07 -19.69
C GLY A 223 -12.85 28.27 -18.89
N GLY A 224 -12.05 28.69 -17.91
CA GLY A 224 -12.36 29.82 -17.05
C GLY A 224 -12.82 31.06 -17.82
N LYS A 225 -14.01 31.54 -17.47
CA LYS A 225 -14.29 32.97 -17.43
C LYS A 225 -14.76 33.31 -16.02
N PRO A 226 -14.20 34.37 -15.41
CA PRO A 226 -14.49 34.73 -14.04
C PRO A 226 -15.88 35.36 -13.97
N ASP A 227 -16.76 34.82 -13.13
CA ASP A 227 -17.96 35.54 -12.75
C ASP A 227 -17.57 36.73 -11.87
N ALA A 228 -17.77 37.91 -12.45
CA ALA A 228 -17.71 39.19 -11.81
C ALA A 228 -18.95 39.33 -10.92
N ASP A 229 -18.80 39.14 -9.61
CA ASP A 229 -19.43 39.99 -8.60
C ASP A 229 -18.88 39.63 -7.21
N GLY A 230 -17.88 40.41 -6.79
CA GLY A 230 -17.26 40.26 -5.48
C GLY A 230 -16.10 41.22 -5.23
N ALA A 231 -15.99 42.31 -5.98
CA ALA A 231 -15.02 43.36 -5.70
C ALA A 231 -15.58 44.34 -4.67
N ARG A 232 -15.35 44.08 -3.37
CA ARG A 232 -15.18 45.16 -2.38
C ARG A 232 -14.00 44.88 -1.46
N SER A 233 -12.99 45.73 -1.64
CA SER A 233 -11.85 46.06 -0.79
C SER A 233 -10.96 44.92 -0.30
N ALA A 234 -9.89 44.68 -1.07
CA ALA A 234 -8.60 44.31 -0.49
C ALA A 234 -8.11 45.45 0.41
N GLN A 235 -8.01 45.19 1.71
CA GLN A 235 -6.96 45.79 2.53
C GLN A 235 -5.96 44.68 2.85
N SER A 236 -4.74 44.94 2.42
CA SER A 236 -3.51 44.19 2.72
C SER A 236 -3.46 43.80 4.20
N ALA A 237 -3.61 42.51 4.47
CA ALA A 237 -3.02 41.88 5.64
C ALA A 237 -2.05 40.82 5.15
N ALA A 238 -0.76 41.02 5.43
CA ALA A 238 0.28 40.03 5.19
C ALA A 238 -0.12 38.68 5.81
N PRO A 239 0.30 37.54 5.22
CA PRO A 239 0.08 36.23 5.85
C PRO A 239 0.66 36.27 7.26
N PRO A 240 -0.02 35.70 8.27
CA PRO A 240 0.57 35.65 9.59
C PRO A 240 1.86 34.86 9.47
N ARG A 241 2.99 35.52 9.70
CA ARG A 241 4.25 34.85 10.01
C ARG A 241 3.97 34.02 11.25
N VAL A 242 3.71 32.72 11.06
CA VAL A 242 3.75 31.75 12.16
C VAL A 242 5.21 31.70 12.58
N SER A 243 5.52 32.55 13.55
CA SER A 243 6.79 32.50 14.25
C SER A 243 6.80 31.17 15.02
N PRO A 244 7.86 30.37 14.98
CA PRO A 244 7.96 29.18 15.80
C PRO A 244 8.11 29.66 17.24
N LYS A 245 6.97 29.88 17.92
CA LYS A 245 6.98 29.91 19.38
C LYS A 245 7.34 28.49 19.79
N ARG A 246 8.61 28.31 20.17
CA ARG A 246 9.04 27.24 21.06
C ARG A 246 7.96 27.09 22.12
N ALA A 247 7.16 26.04 22.01
CA ALA A 247 6.30 25.62 23.09
C ALA A 247 7.26 25.23 24.22
N ALA A 248 7.29 26.05 25.26
CA ALA A 248 7.94 25.70 26.50
C ALA A 248 7.29 24.41 27.01
N PHE A 249 8.12 23.49 27.48
CA PHE A 249 7.76 22.27 28.22
C PHE A 249 6.46 22.46 29.02
N ALA A 250 5.41 21.73 28.66
CA ALA A 250 4.36 21.40 29.61
C ALA A 250 4.82 20.10 30.31
N PRO A 251 5.13 20.13 31.61
CA PRO A 251 5.36 18.90 32.35
C PRO A 251 4.04 18.14 32.40
N HIS A 252 4.06 16.86 32.04
CA HIS A 252 3.00 15.85 32.17
C HIS A 252 1.56 16.35 31.96
N ALA A 253 0.95 15.98 30.82
CA ALA A 253 -0.51 16.01 30.73
C ALA A 253 -1.10 15.27 31.94
N ASP A 254 -2.13 15.86 32.56
CA ASP A 254 -2.83 15.23 33.69
C ASP A 254 -3.23 13.79 33.32
N MET A 255 -3.12 12.86 34.26
CA MET A 255 -3.49 11.46 34.03
C MET A 255 -4.92 11.39 33.46
N PRO A 256 -5.13 10.62 32.38
CA PRO A 256 -6.45 10.46 31.79
C PRO A 256 -7.36 9.68 32.75
N SER A 257 -8.66 10.01 32.75
CA SER A 257 -9.67 9.32 33.57
C SER A 257 -10.20 8.03 32.96
N ASP A 258 -9.71 7.67 31.77
CA ASP A 258 -10.11 6.48 31.02
C ASP A 258 -9.14 5.34 31.34
N PRO A 259 -9.61 4.18 31.84
CA PRO A 259 -8.71 3.12 32.31
C PRO A 259 -7.74 2.59 31.25
N GLU A 260 -8.14 2.53 29.98
CA GLU A 260 -7.25 2.09 28.90
C GLU A 260 -6.15 3.14 28.64
N ALA A 261 -6.51 4.41 28.56
CA ALA A 261 -5.55 5.50 28.39
C ALA A 261 -4.66 5.69 29.63
N GLU A 262 -5.16 5.43 30.84
CA GLU A 262 -4.41 5.49 32.10
C GLU A 262 -3.31 4.42 32.11
N ALA A 263 -3.65 3.18 31.77
CA ALA A 263 -2.67 2.09 31.67
C ALA A 263 -1.55 2.39 30.64
N ILE A 264 -1.90 3.00 29.50
CA ILE A 264 -0.89 3.44 28.52
C ILE A 264 -0.07 4.59 29.09
N TRP A 265 -0.70 5.58 29.73
CA TRP A 265 -0.03 6.74 30.30
C TRP A 265 1.00 6.34 31.36
N GLU A 266 0.67 5.40 32.24
CA GLU A 266 1.57 4.91 33.30
C GLU A 266 2.78 4.14 32.75
N ALA A 267 2.60 3.39 31.67
CA ALA A 267 3.66 2.61 31.03
C ALA A 267 4.47 3.42 29.99
N ALA A 268 3.96 4.56 29.55
CA ALA A 268 4.60 5.41 28.55
C ALA A 268 5.81 6.14 29.12
N GLU A 269 6.96 5.94 28.47
CA GLU A 269 8.15 6.72 28.74
C GLU A 269 8.15 7.96 27.85
N ALA A 270 7.97 9.14 28.45
CA ALA A 270 7.94 10.40 27.73
C ALA A 270 9.23 10.61 26.91
N LEU A 271 9.07 10.86 25.60
CA LEU A 271 10.21 11.14 24.73
C LEU A 271 10.53 12.64 24.78
N PRO A 272 11.80 13.04 24.94
CA PRO A 272 12.19 14.44 24.76
C PRO A 272 12.07 14.86 23.29
N ASP A 273 12.48 16.09 22.97
CA ASP A 273 12.54 16.49 21.57
C ASP A 273 13.51 15.61 20.77
N ILE A 274 13.23 15.35 19.48
CA ILE A 274 14.05 14.45 18.66
C ILE A 274 15.50 14.95 18.55
N ASP A 275 15.69 16.29 18.59
CA ASP A 275 17.03 16.89 18.54
C ASP A 275 17.68 16.99 19.93
N ASP A 276 16.99 16.61 21.00
CA ASP A 276 17.55 16.55 22.36
C ASP A 276 18.54 15.39 22.48
N ALA A 277 19.68 15.64 23.13
CA ALA A 277 20.71 14.63 23.33
C ALA A 277 20.22 13.42 24.16
N LEU A 278 19.13 13.59 24.92
CA LEU A 278 18.51 12.53 25.72
C LEU A 278 17.54 11.64 24.93
N PHE A 279 17.15 12.01 23.71
CA PHE A 279 16.19 11.22 22.91
C PHE A 279 16.73 9.84 22.53
N ALA A 280 17.86 9.83 21.82
CA ALA A 280 18.39 8.60 21.24
C ALA A 280 18.90 7.58 22.28
N PRO A 281 19.51 7.97 23.42
CA PRO A 281 19.90 7.03 24.48
C PRO A 281 18.77 6.16 25.03
N LEU A 282 17.50 6.57 24.94
CA LEU A 282 16.36 5.75 25.37
C LEU A 282 16.25 4.44 24.58
N PHE A 283 16.83 4.40 23.37
CA PHE A 283 16.85 3.25 22.47
C PHE A 283 18.09 2.35 22.65
N ASP A 284 19.01 2.69 23.57
CA ASP A 284 20.16 1.83 23.93
C ASP A 284 19.70 0.44 24.43
N ARG A 285 18.45 0.31 24.88
CA ARG A 285 17.82 -0.96 25.27
C ARG A 285 17.70 -2.00 24.15
N PHE A 286 17.91 -1.60 22.89
CA PHE A 286 17.93 -2.47 21.72
C PHE A 286 19.35 -2.67 21.17
N ALA A 287 20.38 -2.17 21.87
CA ALA A 287 21.76 -2.23 21.40
C ALA A 287 22.36 -3.64 21.42
N ASP A 288 21.83 -4.54 22.25
CA ASP A 288 22.22 -5.95 22.31
C ASP A 288 21.70 -6.75 21.10
N LYS A 289 20.79 -6.18 20.32
CA LYS A 289 20.17 -6.82 19.16
C LYS A 289 21.11 -6.84 17.98
N ARG A 290 21.01 -7.91 17.20
CA ARG A 290 21.71 -8.04 15.93
C ARG A 290 21.01 -7.27 14.83
N VAL A 291 19.68 -7.24 14.86
CA VAL A 291 18.86 -6.50 13.88
C VAL A 291 17.83 -5.66 14.62
N VAL A 292 17.85 -4.35 14.39
CA VAL A 292 16.84 -3.42 14.89
C VAL A 292 16.04 -2.90 13.71
N LEU A 293 14.77 -3.26 13.66
CA LEU A 293 13.88 -2.88 12.58
C LEU A 293 13.02 -1.69 13.04
N LEU A 294 13.17 -0.55 12.35
CA LEU A 294 12.48 0.70 12.64
C LEU A 294 11.41 0.96 11.57
N GLY A 295 10.15 0.86 11.99
CA GLY A 295 8.97 1.10 11.19
C GLY A 295 8.69 2.59 10.92
N GLU A 296 7.63 2.83 10.15
CA GLU A 296 6.93 4.10 10.06
C GLU A 296 5.47 3.85 9.67
N ALA A 297 4.50 4.50 10.33
CA ALA A 297 3.09 4.43 9.93
C ALA A 297 2.80 5.20 8.64
N SER A 298 3.75 6.02 8.18
CA SER A 298 3.67 6.64 6.86
C SER A 298 5.02 7.02 6.26
N HIS A 299 5.18 6.85 4.95
CA HIS A 299 6.40 7.23 4.21
C HIS A 299 6.63 8.73 4.09
N GLY A 300 5.64 9.56 4.40
CA GLY A 300 5.65 10.99 4.12
C GLY A 300 5.83 11.90 5.32
N THR A 301 6.25 11.38 6.47
CA THR A 301 6.21 12.11 7.75
C THR A 301 7.60 12.40 8.32
N SER A 302 7.89 13.68 8.55
CA SER A 302 9.19 14.21 8.96
C SER A 302 9.68 13.61 10.30
N GLU A 303 8.81 13.55 11.31
CA GLU A 303 9.17 13.06 12.65
C GLU A 303 9.65 11.60 12.60
N PHE A 304 9.05 10.75 11.77
CA PHE A 304 9.47 9.36 11.63
C PHE A 304 10.87 9.25 11.03
N TYR A 305 11.21 10.02 9.98
CA TYR A 305 12.58 10.05 9.45
C TYR A 305 13.58 10.60 10.48
N ARG A 306 13.25 11.71 11.14
CA ARG A 306 14.16 12.34 12.12
C ARG A 306 14.42 11.44 13.32
N ALA A 307 13.38 10.77 13.83
CA ALA A 307 13.51 9.83 14.94
C ALA A 307 14.33 8.60 14.54
N ARG A 308 14.03 7.97 13.39
CA ARG A 308 14.82 6.85 12.86
C ARG A 308 16.29 7.25 12.66
N ALA A 309 16.55 8.44 12.14
CA ALA A 309 17.90 8.98 12.01
C ALA A 309 18.60 9.17 13.36
N ALA A 310 17.93 9.74 14.37
CA ALA A 310 18.49 9.89 15.71
C ALA A 310 18.83 8.54 16.37
N ILE A 311 17.92 7.57 16.30
CA ILE A 311 18.12 6.21 16.83
C ILE A 311 19.29 5.53 16.12
N THR A 312 19.30 5.58 14.79
CA THR A 312 20.32 4.91 13.97
C THR A 312 21.70 5.51 14.21
N ARG A 313 21.81 6.84 14.30
CA ARG A 313 23.06 7.53 14.68
C ARG A 313 23.61 7.00 15.99
N ARG A 314 22.76 6.92 17.02
CA ARG A 314 23.15 6.40 18.34
C ARG A 314 23.60 4.94 18.29
N LEU A 315 22.89 4.08 17.56
CA LEU A 315 23.25 2.67 17.40
C LEU A 315 24.60 2.50 16.66
N ILE A 316 24.89 3.34 15.68
CA ILE A 316 26.18 3.35 14.97
C ILE A 316 27.30 3.86 15.89
N GLU A 317 27.14 5.05 16.46
CA GLU A 317 28.18 5.75 17.23
C GLU A 317 28.54 5.02 18.53
N ALA A 318 27.55 4.48 19.25
CA ALA A 318 27.75 3.94 20.60
C ALA A 318 27.74 2.41 20.66
N HIS A 319 27.13 1.73 19.68
CA HIS A 319 26.83 0.29 19.78
C HIS A 319 27.32 -0.55 18.59
N GLY A 320 28.08 0.05 17.67
CA GLY A 320 28.79 -0.67 16.62
C GLY A 320 27.90 -1.23 15.51
N PHE A 321 26.73 -0.65 15.28
CA PHE A 321 25.94 -0.95 14.08
C PHE A 321 26.64 -0.42 12.84
N ASP A 322 26.73 -1.24 11.79
CA ASP A 322 27.51 -0.96 10.60
C ASP A 322 26.74 -1.15 9.28
N ILE A 323 25.47 -1.58 9.38
CA ILE A 323 24.57 -1.76 8.24
C ILE A 323 23.32 -0.89 8.46
N VAL A 324 23.10 0.07 7.57
CA VAL A 324 21.80 0.76 7.43
C VAL A 324 21.11 0.20 6.21
N ALA A 325 20.07 -0.60 6.41
CA ALA A 325 19.30 -1.22 5.35
C ALA A 325 17.95 -0.53 5.20
N VAL A 326 17.55 -0.16 3.99
CA VAL A 326 16.33 0.63 3.74
C VAL A 326 15.42 -0.06 2.72
N GLU A 327 14.11 0.20 2.82
CA GLU A 327 13.08 -0.18 1.84
C GLU A 327 13.23 0.63 0.54
N ALA A 328 14.35 0.41 -0.13
CA ALA A 328 14.75 1.09 -1.34
C ALA A 328 15.40 0.11 -2.30
N ASP A 329 15.37 0.47 -3.58
CA ASP A 329 16.04 -0.31 -4.62
C ASP A 329 17.55 -0.38 -4.38
N TRP A 330 18.12 -1.59 -4.47
CA TRP A 330 19.55 -1.82 -4.25
C TRP A 330 20.46 -0.89 -5.08
N PRO A 331 20.27 -0.71 -6.40
CA PRO A 331 21.13 0.18 -7.19
C PRO A 331 21.07 1.64 -6.76
N ASP A 332 19.91 2.12 -6.30
CA ASP A 332 19.76 3.52 -5.89
C ASP A 332 20.42 3.77 -4.53
N ALA A 333 20.22 2.87 -3.58
CA ALA A 333 20.93 2.90 -2.31
C ALA A 333 22.44 2.73 -2.48
N ALA A 334 22.91 1.93 -3.45
CA ALA A 334 24.33 1.77 -3.75
C ALA A 334 25.02 3.06 -4.21
N ALA A 335 24.29 4.04 -4.75
CA ALA A 335 24.86 5.37 -5.01
C ALA A 335 25.09 6.16 -3.72
N ILE A 336 24.12 6.15 -2.80
CA ILE A 336 24.28 6.74 -1.47
C ILE A 336 25.43 6.05 -0.74
N ASP A 337 25.50 4.72 -0.78
CA ASP A 337 26.54 3.93 -0.15
C ASP A 337 27.96 4.35 -0.58
N ARG A 338 28.16 4.53 -1.89
CA ARG A 338 29.44 4.99 -2.44
C ARG A 338 29.80 6.37 -1.91
N TYR A 339 28.84 7.28 -1.85
CA TYR A 339 29.05 8.60 -1.26
C TYR A 339 29.43 8.48 0.21
N VAL A 340 28.61 7.85 1.04
CA VAL A 340 28.83 7.80 2.50
C VAL A 340 30.08 7.00 2.91
N ARG A 341 30.51 6.01 2.11
CA ARG A 341 31.75 5.24 2.36
C ARG A 341 32.99 5.81 1.65
N HIS A 342 32.88 6.97 1.02
CA HIS A 342 33.97 7.67 0.28
C HIS A 342 34.58 6.82 -0.84
N ARG A 343 33.73 6.13 -1.60
CA ARG A 343 34.13 5.31 -2.74
C ARG A 343 34.02 6.11 -4.05
N PRO A 344 34.81 5.75 -5.09
CA PRO A 344 34.68 6.37 -6.39
C PRO A 344 33.25 6.28 -6.94
N ALA A 345 32.80 7.37 -7.57
CA ALA A 345 31.53 7.39 -8.30
C ALA A 345 31.56 6.36 -9.45
N ALA A 346 30.44 5.67 -9.63
CA ALA A 346 30.24 4.84 -10.81
C ALA A 346 29.74 5.74 -11.96
N LYS A 347 30.22 5.52 -13.19
CA LYS A 347 29.60 6.12 -14.38
C LYS A 347 28.15 5.62 -14.47
N ARG A 348 27.17 6.50 -14.25
CA ARG A 348 25.73 6.21 -14.37
C ARG A 348 25.10 7.15 -15.38
N GLU A 349 24.15 6.63 -16.15
CA GLU A 349 23.34 7.43 -17.08
C GLU A 349 22.17 8.13 -16.37
N VAL A 350 21.79 7.68 -15.17
CA VAL A 350 20.58 8.13 -14.46
C VAL A 350 20.86 8.36 -12.96
N SER A 351 20.44 9.52 -12.45
CA SER A 351 20.49 9.87 -11.02
C SER A 351 19.56 8.94 -10.19
N PRO A 352 19.98 8.50 -9.00
CA PRO A 352 19.18 7.69 -8.08
C PRO A 352 17.80 8.28 -7.72
N PHE A 353 16.85 7.41 -7.37
CA PHE A 353 15.51 7.78 -6.86
C PHE A 353 14.68 8.64 -7.82
N ARG A 354 14.82 8.38 -9.12
CA ARG A 354 14.01 9.02 -10.18
C ARG A 354 12.72 8.26 -10.49
N ARG A 355 12.59 7.02 -10.02
CA ARG A 355 11.34 6.26 -10.11
C ARG A 355 10.38 6.73 -9.01
N PHE A 356 9.08 6.66 -9.29
CA PHE A 356 8.07 6.94 -8.29
C PHE A 356 8.18 5.97 -7.08
N PRO A 357 8.05 6.47 -5.84
CA PRO A 357 8.01 7.89 -5.47
C PRO A 357 9.39 8.54 -5.50
N THR A 358 9.50 9.72 -6.13
CA THR A 358 10.78 10.42 -6.27
C THR A 358 11.26 11.13 -5.00
N TRP A 359 10.43 11.20 -3.96
CA TRP A 359 10.62 12.04 -2.77
C TRP A 359 10.86 11.25 -1.47
N MET A 360 10.49 9.97 -1.44
CA MET A 360 10.53 9.13 -0.22
C MET A 360 11.94 9.01 0.37
N TRP A 361 12.95 8.87 -0.50
CA TRP A 361 14.37 8.85 -0.09
C TRP A 361 15.12 10.12 -0.51
N ARG A 362 14.45 11.03 -1.22
CA ARG A 362 15.00 12.30 -1.74
C ARG A 362 14.30 13.48 -1.04
N ASN A 363 14.53 13.60 0.25
CA ASN A 363 13.99 14.66 1.11
C ASN A 363 15.08 15.20 2.05
N THR A 364 14.77 16.31 2.71
CA THR A 364 15.70 17.01 3.59
C THR A 364 16.17 16.17 4.79
N GLU A 365 15.31 15.31 5.33
CA GLU A 365 15.58 14.49 6.50
C GLU A 365 16.57 13.37 6.16
N VAL A 366 16.39 12.72 5.01
CA VAL A 366 17.31 11.70 4.50
C VAL A 366 18.64 12.32 4.07
N GLU A 367 18.63 13.49 3.42
CA GLU A 367 19.85 14.23 3.09
C GLU A 367 20.66 14.55 4.35
N ALA A 368 20.02 15.07 5.40
CA ALA A 368 20.69 15.37 6.66
C ALA A 368 21.35 14.12 7.29
N PHE A 369 20.68 12.97 7.23
CA PHE A 369 21.25 11.71 7.71
C PHE A 369 22.43 11.22 6.86
N ILE A 370 22.33 11.31 5.53
CA ILE A 370 23.38 10.92 4.59
C ILE A 370 24.63 11.79 4.78
N GLU A 371 24.47 13.10 4.93
CA GLU A 371 25.59 14.03 5.19
C GLU A 371 26.28 13.72 6.51
N TRP A 372 25.50 13.44 7.57
CA TRP A 372 26.06 13.00 8.85
C TRP A 372 26.83 11.68 8.69
N LEU A 373 26.27 10.68 8.00
CA LEU A 373 26.90 9.36 7.83
C LEU A 373 28.19 9.45 7.02
N HIS A 374 28.21 10.29 5.98
CA HIS A 374 29.40 10.61 5.20
C HIS A 374 30.50 11.23 6.07
N ALA A 375 30.16 12.23 6.89
CA ALA A 375 31.10 12.87 7.80
C ALA A 375 31.63 11.89 8.86
N TYR A 376 30.75 11.09 9.47
CA TYR A 376 31.11 10.07 10.47
C TYR A 376 32.06 9.01 9.88
N ASN A 377 31.74 8.48 8.71
CA ASN A 377 32.61 7.51 8.02
C ASN A 377 33.95 8.12 7.57
N GLY A 378 34.02 9.44 7.38
CA GLY A 378 35.23 10.13 6.92
C GLY A 378 36.39 10.07 7.92
N VAL A 379 36.11 9.84 9.19
CA VAL A 379 37.13 9.68 10.25
C VAL A 379 37.46 8.23 10.57
N LEU A 380 36.80 7.27 9.93
CA LEU A 380 36.97 5.83 10.15
C LEU A 380 37.80 5.17 9.04
N GLU A 381 38.47 4.07 9.39
CA GLU A 381 39.16 3.24 8.42
C GLU A 381 38.15 2.56 7.48
N PRO A 382 38.50 2.29 6.20
CA PRO A 382 37.57 1.79 5.20
C PRO A 382 36.75 0.55 5.60
N GLY A 383 37.33 -0.35 6.41
CA GLY A 383 36.67 -1.57 6.89
C GLY A 383 35.65 -1.35 8.02
N GLU A 384 35.77 -0.23 8.75
CA GLU A 384 34.92 0.11 9.91
C GLU A 384 33.73 1.00 9.52
N ARG A 385 33.70 1.47 8.28
CA ARG A 385 32.66 2.38 7.79
C ARG A 385 31.31 1.67 7.68
N ALA A 386 30.30 2.30 8.29
CA ALA A 386 28.92 1.89 8.16
C ALA A 386 28.44 2.08 6.71
N GLY A 387 27.72 1.09 6.18
CA GLY A 387 27.19 1.10 4.82
C GLY A 387 25.70 1.43 4.75
N PHE A 388 25.24 1.79 3.55
CA PHE A 388 23.84 2.11 3.26
C PHE A 388 23.32 1.20 2.15
N TYR A 389 22.28 0.41 2.40
CA TYR A 389 21.89 -0.68 1.50
C TYR A 389 20.39 -0.68 1.22
N GLY A 390 20.02 -0.90 -0.03
CA GLY A 390 18.62 -1.08 -0.42
C GLY A 390 18.23 -2.54 -0.31
N LEU A 391 17.02 -2.85 0.14
CA LEU A 391 16.53 -4.21 0.26
C LEU A 391 15.55 -4.62 -0.85
N ASP A 392 15.01 -3.65 -1.58
CA ASP A 392 13.87 -3.82 -2.48
C ASP A 392 14.27 -4.26 -3.91
N LEU A 393 13.28 -4.72 -4.68
CA LEU A 393 13.47 -5.47 -5.93
C LEU A 393 12.97 -4.79 -7.21
N TYR A 394 12.58 -3.53 -7.18
CA TYR A 394 11.88 -2.89 -8.30
C TYR A 394 12.80 -2.48 -9.47
N SER A 395 14.11 -2.41 -9.25
CA SER A 395 15.08 -1.86 -10.20
C SER A 395 15.79 -2.89 -11.12
N MET A 396 15.03 -3.72 -11.83
CA MET A 396 15.59 -4.73 -12.76
C MET A 396 16.59 -4.13 -13.78
N SER A 397 16.24 -3.02 -14.45
CA SER A 397 17.09 -2.43 -15.49
C SER A 397 18.41 -1.87 -14.93
N ALA A 398 18.34 -1.18 -13.78
CA ALA A 398 19.52 -0.66 -13.12
C ALA A 398 20.42 -1.79 -12.59
N SER A 399 19.83 -2.89 -12.11
CA SER A 399 20.59 -4.07 -11.71
C SER A 399 21.24 -4.80 -12.87
N ILE A 400 20.58 -4.92 -14.03
CA ILE A 400 21.23 -5.45 -15.26
C ILE A 400 22.44 -4.58 -15.62
N ALA A 401 22.27 -3.25 -15.65
CA ALA A 401 23.35 -2.33 -15.99
C ALA A 401 24.52 -2.43 -15.01
N ALA A 402 24.25 -2.58 -13.70
CA ALA A 402 25.27 -2.75 -12.68
C ALA A 402 26.08 -4.05 -12.88
N VAL A 403 25.42 -5.18 -13.17
CA VAL A 403 26.09 -6.46 -13.48
C VAL A 403 26.97 -6.33 -14.71
N LEU A 404 26.45 -5.75 -15.80
CA LEU A 404 27.19 -5.56 -17.04
C LEU A 404 28.41 -4.65 -16.84
N ALA A 405 28.25 -3.54 -16.12
CA ALA A 405 29.34 -2.61 -15.84
C ALA A 405 30.46 -3.22 -15.00
N TYR A 406 30.12 -4.12 -14.06
CA TYR A 406 31.12 -4.89 -13.31
C TYR A 406 31.87 -5.87 -14.22
N LEU A 407 31.12 -6.71 -14.96
CA LEU A 407 31.72 -7.70 -15.85
C LEU A 407 32.56 -7.05 -16.96
N ASP A 408 32.17 -5.90 -17.51
CA ASP A 408 32.98 -5.19 -18.50
C ASP A 408 34.38 -4.80 -17.99
N ARG A 409 34.53 -4.58 -16.68
CA ARG A 409 35.82 -4.27 -16.07
C ARG A 409 36.60 -5.52 -15.68
N THR A 410 35.91 -6.54 -15.17
CA THR A 410 36.54 -7.70 -14.52
C THR A 410 36.63 -8.92 -15.44
N ASP A 411 35.62 -9.17 -16.28
CA ASP A 411 35.56 -10.30 -17.21
C ASP A 411 34.74 -9.94 -18.48
N PRO A 412 35.38 -9.28 -19.48
CA PRO A 412 34.69 -8.82 -20.69
C PRO A 412 34.06 -9.93 -21.52
N GLU A 413 34.58 -11.15 -21.45
CA GLU A 413 34.01 -12.33 -22.13
C GLU A 413 32.68 -12.72 -21.46
N ALA A 414 32.66 -12.81 -20.13
CA ALA A 414 31.43 -13.02 -19.36
C ALA A 414 30.44 -11.86 -19.54
N ALA A 415 30.91 -10.63 -19.73
CA ALA A 415 30.07 -9.48 -20.05
C ALA A 415 29.35 -9.64 -21.40
N GLY A 416 30.02 -10.22 -22.40
CA GLY A 416 29.42 -10.58 -23.69
C GLY A 416 28.27 -11.58 -23.53
N VAL A 417 28.51 -12.64 -22.75
CA VAL A 417 27.50 -13.67 -22.44
C VAL A 417 26.33 -13.10 -21.64
N ALA A 418 26.60 -12.23 -20.67
CA ALA A 418 25.57 -11.57 -19.87
C ALA A 418 24.66 -10.67 -20.72
N ARG A 419 25.21 -9.94 -21.70
CA ARG A 419 24.43 -9.13 -22.65
C ARG A 419 23.49 -9.98 -23.50
N GLU A 420 23.96 -11.13 -23.97
CA GLU A 420 23.13 -12.07 -24.74
C GLU A 420 21.98 -12.61 -23.89
N ARG A 421 22.29 -13.05 -22.65
CA ARG A 421 21.31 -13.64 -21.73
C ARG A 421 20.28 -12.64 -21.21
N TYR A 422 20.69 -11.43 -20.86
CA TYR A 422 19.78 -10.35 -20.48
C TYR A 422 19.08 -9.71 -21.69
N GLY A 423 19.57 -9.96 -22.91
CA GLY A 423 19.01 -9.42 -24.16
C GLY A 423 17.52 -9.67 -24.33
N CYS A 424 17.00 -10.80 -23.81
CA CYS A 424 15.58 -11.12 -23.89
C CYS A 424 14.70 -10.29 -22.92
N LEU A 425 15.30 -9.68 -21.89
CA LEU A 425 14.64 -8.77 -20.95
C LEU A 425 14.64 -7.30 -21.44
N MET A 426 15.58 -6.94 -22.32
CA MET A 426 15.79 -5.57 -22.81
C MET A 426 14.53 -4.88 -23.39
N PRO A 427 13.66 -5.55 -24.17
CA PRO A 427 12.47 -4.90 -24.73
C PRO A 427 11.43 -4.48 -23.68
N TRP A 428 11.48 -5.04 -22.47
CA TRP A 428 10.43 -4.92 -21.46
C TRP A 428 10.84 -4.10 -20.23
N GLN A 429 12.08 -3.58 -20.24
CA GLN A 429 12.70 -2.80 -19.18
C GLN A 429 11.93 -1.54 -18.75
N LYS A 430 11.02 -1.04 -19.59
CA LYS A 430 10.24 0.18 -19.34
C LYS A 430 8.82 -0.09 -18.84
N ASP A 431 8.30 -1.32 -19.00
CA ASP A 431 6.94 -1.68 -18.57
C ASP A 431 6.88 -3.15 -18.10
N PRO A 432 7.02 -3.39 -16.79
CA PRO A 432 6.97 -4.73 -16.20
C PRO A 432 5.66 -5.48 -16.45
N ARG A 433 4.55 -4.77 -16.68
CA ARG A 433 3.22 -5.38 -16.92
C ARG A 433 3.18 -6.07 -18.29
N VAL A 434 3.93 -5.53 -19.25
CA VAL A 434 4.04 -6.10 -20.60
C VAL A 434 4.92 -7.35 -20.61
N TYR A 435 6.02 -7.37 -19.84
CA TYR A 435 6.82 -8.58 -19.63
C TYR A 435 5.97 -9.70 -19.00
N ALA A 436 5.27 -9.38 -17.92
CA ALA A 436 4.44 -10.33 -17.20
C ALA A 436 3.34 -10.94 -18.11
N ARG A 437 2.76 -10.15 -19.02
CA ARG A 437 1.80 -10.62 -20.04
C ARG A 437 2.47 -11.47 -21.13
N ALA A 438 3.72 -11.17 -21.51
CA ALA A 438 4.47 -11.94 -22.49
C ALA A 438 4.87 -13.33 -21.95
N VAL A 439 5.28 -13.41 -20.67
CA VAL A 439 5.67 -14.67 -20.01
C VAL A 439 4.53 -15.68 -19.88
N ALA A 440 3.27 -15.21 -19.81
CA ALA A 440 2.08 -16.06 -19.83
C ALA A 440 1.85 -16.80 -21.17
N SER A 441 2.52 -16.40 -22.25
CA SER A 441 2.50 -17.11 -23.53
C SER A 441 3.57 -18.21 -23.57
N GLN A 442 3.25 -19.40 -24.11
CA GLN A 442 4.09 -20.62 -24.01
C GLN A 442 5.54 -20.51 -24.53
N GLY A 443 5.93 -19.41 -25.17
CA GLY A 443 7.27 -19.18 -25.74
C GLY A 443 8.34 -18.61 -24.80
N PHE A 444 8.00 -18.16 -23.59
CA PHE A 444 8.91 -17.34 -22.77
C PHE A 444 9.69 -18.06 -21.65
N ARG A 445 9.56 -19.38 -21.52
CA ARG A 445 10.36 -20.20 -20.58
C ARG A 445 11.89 -20.09 -20.79
N GLN A 446 12.34 -19.60 -21.95
CA GLN A 446 13.77 -19.51 -22.29
C GLN A 446 14.52 -18.38 -21.56
N CYS A 447 13.83 -17.32 -21.12
CA CYS A 447 14.48 -16.17 -20.46
C CYS A 447 14.93 -16.49 -19.02
N GLU A 448 14.11 -17.22 -18.26
CA GLU A 448 14.42 -17.61 -16.88
C GLU A 448 15.71 -18.43 -16.79
N ASP A 449 15.82 -19.45 -17.64
CA ASP A 449 16.99 -20.31 -17.67
C ASP A 449 18.25 -19.51 -17.99
N ALA A 450 18.15 -18.48 -18.85
CA ALA A 450 19.25 -17.59 -19.16
C ALA A 450 19.65 -16.70 -17.96
N VAL A 451 18.68 -16.12 -17.25
CA VAL A 451 18.91 -15.28 -16.06
C VAL A 451 19.49 -16.09 -14.91
N LEU A 452 18.93 -17.28 -14.62
CA LEU A 452 19.42 -18.17 -13.58
C LEU A 452 20.81 -18.72 -13.90
N ARG A 453 21.11 -19.03 -15.18
CA ARG A 453 22.46 -19.39 -15.61
C ARG A 453 23.45 -18.25 -15.41
N GLN A 454 23.06 -17.02 -15.72
CA GLN A 454 23.93 -15.86 -15.48
C GLN A 454 24.27 -15.68 -14.00
N LEU A 455 23.29 -15.84 -13.11
CA LEU A 455 23.53 -15.82 -11.67
C LEU A 455 24.44 -16.98 -11.21
N ARG A 456 24.22 -18.19 -11.72
CA ARG A 456 25.06 -19.36 -11.40
C ARG A 456 26.51 -19.15 -11.84
N ASP A 457 26.75 -18.68 -13.06
CA ASP A 457 28.10 -18.46 -13.58
C ASP A 457 28.87 -17.39 -12.77
N LEU A 458 28.19 -16.32 -12.31
CA LEU A 458 28.77 -15.34 -11.39
C LEU A 458 29.13 -15.94 -10.03
N LEU A 459 28.26 -16.81 -9.49
CA LEU A 459 28.49 -17.47 -8.20
C LEU A 459 29.56 -18.56 -8.29
N ASP A 460 29.71 -19.24 -9.43
CA ASP A 460 30.73 -20.28 -9.62
C ASP A 460 32.14 -19.67 -9.66
N LYS A 461 32.29 -18.44 -10.18
CA LYS A 461 33.54 -17.69 -10.19
C LYS A 461 33.81 -16.87 -8.91
N ARG A 462 33.01 -17.07 -7.84
CA ARG A 462 33.08 -16.28 -6.60
C ARG A 462 34.45 -16.21 -5.93
N LEU A 463 35.22 -17.30 -5.97
CA LEU A 463 36.52 -17.38 -5.30
C LEU A 463 37.59 -16.58 -6.05
N ASP A 464 37.45 -16.46 -7.37
CA ASP A 464 38.39 -15.73 -8.22
C ASP A 464 38.10 -14.22 -8.16
N TYR A 465 36.82 -13.85 -8.22
CA TYR A 465 36.40 -12.44 -8.20
C TYR A 465 36.43 -11.78 -6.83
N ALA A 466 36.08 -12.49 -5.75
CA ALA A 466 36.11 -11.92 -4.40
C ALA A 466 37.54 -11.63 -3.89
N ARG A 467 38.58 -12.20 -4.53
CA ARG A 467 39.99 -11.94 -4.19
C ARG A 467 40.49 -10.59 -4.71
N GLU A 468 39.85 -10.01 -5.72
CA GLU A 468 40.25 -8.72 -6.29
C GLU A 468 39.53 -7.54 -5.61
N ASP A 469 38.21 -7.63 -5.41
CA ASP A 469 37.41 -6.62 -4.70
C ASP A 469 36.09 -7.23 -4.17
N GLY A 470 36.08 -7.65 -2.90
CA GLY A 470 34.94 -8.32 -2.27
C GLY A 470 33.67 -7.48 -2.18
N ASP A 471 33.80 -6.15 -2.10
CA ASP A 471 32.66 -5.23 -2.02
C ASP A 471 32.01 -5.02 -3.40
N SER A 472 32.82 -4.81 -4.44
CA SER A 472 32.30 -4.75 -5.82
C SER A 472 31.72 -6.09 -6.27
N PHE A 473 32.30 -7.21 -5.82
CA PHE A 473 31.74 -8.53 -6.07
C PHE A 473 30.41 -8.75 -5.35
N LEU A 474 30.27 -8.30 -4.10
CA LEU A 474 29.01 -8.34 -3.35
C LEU A 474 27.92 -7.53 -4.08
N ASP A 475 28.24 -6.31 -4.52
CA ASP A 475 27.34 -5.44 -5.28
C ASP A 475 26.90 -6.12 -6.59
N ALA A 476 27.83 -6.64 -7.38
CA ALA A 476 27.53 -7.31 -8.65
C ALA A 476 26.68 -8.58 -8.45
N THR A 477 27.01 -9.41 -7.46
CA THR A 477 26.29 -10.64 -7.16
C THR A 477 24.88 -10.34 -6.65
N GLN A 478 24.73 -9.33 -5.80
CA GLN A 478 23.42 -8.93 -5.30
C GLN A 478 22.54 -8.36 -6.42
N ASN A 479 23.10 -7.55 -7.32
CA ASN A 479 22.38 -7.09 -8.50
C ASN A 479 21.95 -8.27 -9.40
N ALA A 480 22.80 -9.28 -9.60
CA ALA A 480 22.42 -10.48 -10.37
C ALA A 480 21.27 -11.27 -9.70
N ARG A 481 21.27 -11.37 -8.36
CA ARG A 481 20.16 -11.96 -7.60
C ARG A 481 18.89 -11.14 -7.72
N LEU A 482 19.00 -9.81 -7.66
CA LEU A 482 17.87 -8.90 -7.85
C LEU A 482 17.25 -9.09 -9.23
N VAL A 483 18.05 -9.25 -10.29
CA VAL A 483 17.50 -9.54 -11.64
C VAL A 483 16.72 -10.85 -11.65
N ALA A 484 17.24 -11.91 -11.04
CA ALA A 484 16.54 -13.19 -10.93
C ALA A 484 15.26 -13.09 -10.09
N ALA A 485 15.31 -12.40 -8.95
CA ALA A 485 14.17 -12.19 -8.07
C ALA A 485 13.10 -11.31 -8.71
N ALA A 486 13.49 -10.23 -9.40
CA ALA A 486 12.59 -9.35 -10.12
C ALA A 486 11.93 -10.06 -11.31
N GLU A 487 12.65 -10.95 -12.02
CA GLU A 487 12.06 -11.78 -13.07
C GLU A 487 10.98 -12.70 -12.50
N ARG A 488 11.29 -13.40 -11.40
CA ARG A 488 10.32 -14.24 -10.69
C ARG A 488 9.14 -13.43 -10.16
N TYR A 489 9.40 -12.26 -9.57
CA TYR A 489 8.38 -11.32 -9.10
C TYR A 489 7.44 -10.90 -10.23
N TYR A 490 7.99 -10.49 -11.39
CA TYR A 490 7.17 -10.08 -12.51
C TYR A 490 6.33 -11.22 -13.08
N ARG A 491 6.77 -12.48 -12.96
CA ARG A 491 5.94 -13.63 -13.29
C ARG A 491 4.83 -13.87 -12.26
N THR A 492 5.15 -13.69 -10.98
CA THR A 492 4.23 -13.89 -9.85
C THR A 492 3.27 -12.71 -9.65
N LEU A 493 3.48 -11.55 -10.30
CA LEU A 493 2.51 -10.44 -10.34
C LEU A 493 1.11 -10.88 -10.79
N TYR A 494 1.03 -11.98 -11.55
CA TYR A 494 -0.24 -12.57 -12.00
C TYR A 494 -0.66 -13.84 -11.24
N GLN A 495 0.03 -14.26 -10.17
CA GLN A 495 -0.35 -15.46 -9.42
C GLN A 495 -1.17 -15.12 -8.15
N GLY A 496 -1.22 -13.83 -7.76
CA GLY A 496 -2.07 -13.27 -6.70
C GLY A 496 -1.35 -12.20 -5.85
N PRO A 497 -2.07 -11.23 -5.24
CA PRO A 497 -1.47 -10.10 -4.52
C PRO A 497 -0.56 -10.56 -3.37
N ALA A 498 -1.02 -11.51 -2.55
CA ALA A 498 -0.25 -12.07 -1.44
C ALA A 498 1.05 -12.77 -1.87
N GLN A 499 1.08 -13.43 -3.03
CA GLN A 499 2.27 -14.15 -3.49
C GLN A 499 3.34 -13.17 -3.99
N SER A 500 2.92 -12.10 -4.66
CA SER A 500 3.83 -11.02 -5.05
C SER A 500 4.39 -10.28 -3.83
N TRP A 501 3.54 -10.02 -2.82
CA TRP A 501 3.94 -9.46 -1.53
C TRP A 501 4.97 -10.34 -0.82
N ASN A 502 4.65 -11.63 -0.64
CA ASN A 502 5.52 -12.58 0.05
C ASN A 502 6.87 -12.72 -0.64
N LEU A 503 6.90 -12.72 -1.98
CA LEU A 503 8.15 -12.75 -2.73
C LEU A 503 8.99 -11.50 -2.46
N ARG A 504 8.35 -10.32 -2.41
CA ARG A 504 9.02 -9.05 -2.11
C ARG A 504 9.66 -9.04 -0.74
N ASP A 505 8.89 -9.35 0.29
CA ASP A 505 9.39 -9.33 1.66
C ASP A 505 10.41 -10.45 1.93
N THR A 506 10.22 -11.63 1.32
CA THR A 506 11.24 -12.69 1.35
C THR A 506 12.54 -12.21 0.70
N HIS A 507 12.47 -11.49 -0.42
CA HIS A 507 13.66 -10.92 -1.06
C HIS A 507 14.37 -9.90 -0.16
N MET A 508 13.62 -9.00 0.48
CA MET A 508 14.19 -8.03 1.41
C MET A 508 14.90 -8.73 2.57
N PHE A 509 14.25 -9.74 3.17
CA PHE A 509 14.83 -10.55 4.24
C PHE A 509 16.08 -11.31 3.80
N GLU A 510 16.05 -12.01 2.67
CA GLU A 510 17.22 -12.75 2.18
C GLU A 510 18.38 -11.81 1.85
N THR A 511 18.10 -10.60 1.35
CA THR A 511 19.11 -9.58 1.09
C THR A 511 19.76 -9.09 2.38
N LEU A 512 18.95 -8.83 3.42
CA LEU A 512 19.46 -8.50 4.76
C LEU A 512 20.31 -9.64 5.35
N ALA A 513 19.84 -10.89 5.27
CA ALA A 513 20.60 -12.05 5.76
C ALA A 513 21.95 -12.18 5.06
N ARG A 514 22.00 -11.98 3.73
CA ARG A 514 23.24 -11.99 2.95
C ARG A 514 24.18 -10.84 3.31
N LEU A 515 23.66 -9.65 3.60
CA LEU A 515 24.46 -8.52 4.07
C LEU A 515 25.13 -8.84 5.41
N LEU A 516 24.36 -9.36 6.37
CA LEU A 516 24.87 -9.77 7.68
C LEU A 516 25.92 -10.90 7.55
N GLU A 517 25.72 -11.85 6.64
CA GLU A 517 26.71 -12.90 6.36
C GLU A 517 27.99 -12.34 5.73
N ALA A 518 27.87 -11.44 4.76
CA ALA A 518 29.00 -10.86 4.05
C ALA A 518 29.86 -9.93 4.93
N ARG A 519 29.23 -9.17 5.83
CA ARG A 519 29.93 -8.33 6.81
C ARG A 519 30.48 -9.13 7.99
N GLY A 520 29.97 -10.36 8.19
CA GLY A 520 30.47 -11.30 9.18
C GLY A 520 29.60 -11.38 10.44
N PRO A 521 29.88 -12.33 11.33
CA PRO A 521 28.98 -12.71 12.43
C PRO A 521 28.80 -11.63 13.50
N GLN A 522 29.67 -10.62 13.55
CA GLN A 522 29.57 -9.51 14.50
C GLN A 522 28.83 -8.29 13.94
N SER A 523 28.48 -8.30 12.64
CA SER A 523 27.76 -7.20 12.01
C SER A 523 26.35 -7.05 12.57
N ARG A 524 25.88 -5.79 12.62
CA ARG A 524 24.56 -5.45 13.15
C ARG A 524 23.88 -4.45 12.23
N ALA A 525 22.58 -4.66 12.04
CA ALA A 525 21.82 -3.92 11.06
C ALA A 525 20.69 -3.11 11.70
N VAL A 526 20.54 -1.87 11.24
CA VAL A 526 19.31 -1.10 11.43
C VAL A 526 18.54 -1.14 10.11
N VAL A 527 17.27 -1.56 10.16
CA VAL A 527 16.39 -1.65 8.99
C VAL A 527 15.36 -0.54 9.04
N TRP A 528 15.21 0.25 7.98
CA TRP A 528 14.16 1.25 7.84
C TRP A 528 13.18 0.82 6.76
N ALA A 529 11.95 0.50 7.15
CA ALA A 529 10.87 0.21 6.21
C ALA A 529 9.53 0.61 6.82
N HIS A 530 8.46 0.51 6.04
CA HIS A 530 7.11 0.78 6.52
C HIS A 530 6.69 -0.17 7.65
N ASN A 531 5.76 0.25 8.53
CA ASN A 531 5.19 -0.60 9.60
C ASN A 531 4.63 -1.92 9.06
N SER A 532 4.06 -1.92 7.84
CA SER A 532 3.55 -3.12 7.15
C SER A 532 4.64 -4.13 6.81
N HIS A 533 5.90 -3.71 6.73
CA HIS A 533 7.06 -4.57 6.51
C HIS A 533 7.74 -4.97 7.83
N ILE A 534 7.81 -4.05 8.79
CA ILE A 534 8.64 -4.20 10.00
C ILE A 534 7.93 -4.91 11.15
N GLY A 535 6.61 -4.74 11.30
CA GLY A 535 5.87 -5.48 12.33
C GLY A 535 5.82 -6.97 12.04
N ASP A 536 5.41 -7.80 12.99
CA ASP A 536 5.15 -9.21 12.70
C ASP A 536 3.80 -9.39 12.01
N ALA A 537 3.81 -9.75 10.72
CA ALA A 537 2.59 -9.90 9.93
C ALA A 537 1.61 -10.92 10.51
N SER A 538 2.06 -11.95 11.22
CA SER A 538 1.19 -12.96 11.84
C SER A 538 0.26 -12.37 12.92
N ALA A 539 0.62 -11.20 13.47
CA ALA A 539 -0.17 -10.44 14.43
C ALA A 539 -1.18 -9.48 13.76
N THR A 540 -1.31 -9.50 12.43
CA THR A 540 -2.13 -8.55 11.66
C THR A 540 -3.09 -9.27 10.70
N GLU A 541 -4.05 -8.52 10.15
CA GLU A 541 -4.94 -8.98 9.08
C GLU A 541 -4.16 -9.46 7.85
N MET A 542 -2.98 -8.87 7.57
CA MET A 542 -2.11 -9.27 6.47
C MET A 542 -1.72 -10.76 6.58
N GLY A 543 -1.19 -11.17 7.73
CA GLY A 543 -0.85 -12.58 7.96
C GLY A 543 -2.05 -13.48 8.18
N ARG A 544 -3.05 -13.03 8.97
CA ARG A 544 -4.18 -13.87 9.40
C ARG A 544 -5.22 -14.11 8.31
N VAL A 545 -5.46 -13.12 7.46
CA VAL A 545 -6.53 -13.14 6.45
C VAL A 545 -5.98 -13.23 5.03
N ARG A 546 -4.91 -12.47 4.74
CA ARG A 546 -4.38 -12.32 3.37
C ARG A 546 -3.27 -13.31 3.02
N ASP A 547 -2.83 -14.15 3.96
CA ASP A 547 -1.67 -15.05 3.82
C ASP A 547 -0.38 -14.29 3.43
N GLU A 548 -0.25 -13.04 3.87
CA GLU A 548 0.90 -12.16 3.62
C GLU A 548 1.94 -12.30 4.74
N ILE A 549 3.21 -12.47 4.38
CA ILE A 549 4.35 -12.44 5.32
C ILE A 549 5.14 -11.15 5.11
N ASN A 550 5.94 -10.77 6.10
CA ASN A 550 6.82 -9.61 5.98
C ASN A 550 8.22 -9.84 6.57
N ILE A 551 9.14 -8.91 6.28
CA ILE A 551 10.53 -8.98 6.78
C ILE A 551 10.60 -8.99 8.31
N GLY A 552 9.68 -8.30 9.01
CA GLY A 552 9.56 -8.30 10.46
C GLY A 552 9.33 -9.70 11.04
N GLN A 553 8.31 -10.38 10.55
CA GLN A 553 8.02 -11.78 10.90
C GLN A 553 9.22 -12.68 10.58
N LEU A 554 9.78 -12.60 9.37
CA LEU A 554 10.92 -13.43 8.97
C LEU A 554 12.17 -13.21 9.83
N CYS A 555 12.44 -11.97 10.23
CA CYS A 555 13.52 -11.64 11.15
C CYS A 555 13.27 -12.26 12.53
N ARG A 556 12.05 -12.19 13.05
CA ARG A 556 11.69 -12.80 14.33
C ARG A 556 11.79 -14.32 14.28
N GLU A 557 11.35 -14.96 13.21
CA GLU A 557 11.48 -16.41 13.00
C GLU A 557 12.94 -16.86 12.92
N ARG A 558 13.80 -16.08 12.23
CA ARG A 558 15.21 -16.45 12.00
C ARG A 558 16.14 -16.12 13.16
N TYR A 559 15.97 -14.95 13.77
CA TYR A 559 16.87 -14.36 14.76
C TYR A 559 16.28 -14.35 16.17
N GLY A 560 14.98 -14.61 16.34
CA GLY A 560 14.32 -14.63 17.63
C GLY A 560 14.55 -13.34 18.41
N HIS A 561 15.05 -13.48 19.65
CA HIS A 561 15.35 -12.37 20.55
C HIS A 561 16.52 -11.47 20.12
N GLU A 562 17.27 -11.84 19.08
CA GLU A 562 18.32 -11.00 18.48
C GLU A 562 17.74 -9.98 17.48
N ALA A 563 16.46 -10.06 17.15
CA ALA A 563 15.73 -9.03 16.41
C ALA A 563 14.87 -8.19 17.36
N ALA A 564 14.75 -6.89 17.09
CA ALA A 564 13.77 -6.01 17.73
C ALA A 564 12.95 -5.27 16.67
N LEU A 565 11.62 -5.32 16.79
CA LEU A 565 10.68 -4.65 15.90
C LEU A 565 10.12 -3.41 16.59
N VAL A 566 10.39 -2.22 16.06
CA VAL A 566 9.95 -0.94 16.64
C VAL A 566 8.97 -0.26 15.68
N GLY A 567 7.70 -0.21 16.05
CA GLY A 567 6.65 0.47 15.29
C GLY A 567 6.56 1.96 15.61
N PHE A 568 6.03 2.76 14.69
CA PHE A 568 5.80 4.20 14.88
C PHE A 568 4.35 4.55 14.58
N GLY A 569 3.78 5.52 15.29
CA GLY A 569 2.38 5.93 15.13
C GLY A 569 2.13 7.43 15.21
N THR A 570 1.00 7.87 14.64
CA THR A 570 0.50 9.24 14.77
C THR A 570 -1.03 9.32 14.73
N TYR A 571 -1.60 10.26 15.47
CA TYR A 571 -3.05 10.49 15.49
C TYR A 571 -3.52 11.34 14.31
N ALA A 572 -2.83 12.45 14.03
CA ALA A 572 -3.18 13.38 12.98
C ALA A 572 -1.96 14.19 12.50
N GLY A 573 -2.16 15.07 11.52
CA GLY A 573 -1.11 15.98 11.08
C GLY A 573 -1.11 16.19 9.57
N THR A 574 0.09 16.25 9.00
CA THR A 574 0.29 16.31 7.54
C THR A 574 1.28 15.25 7.08
N VAL A 575 1.13 14.81 5.83
CA VAL A 575 1.95 13.78 5.19
C VAL A 575 2.23 14.17 3.75
N GLY A 576 3.44 13.89 3.28
CA GLY A 576 3.77 13.90 1.86
C GLY A 576 3.29 12.60 1.21
N ALA A 577 2.35 12.66 0.29
CA ALA A 577 1.83 11.46 -0.39
C ALA A 577 1.29 11.83 -1.78
N ALA A 578 0.99 10.84 -2.62
CA ALA A 578 0.27 11.03 -3.88
C ALA A 578 -1.17 10.52 -3.78
N ASP A 579 -2.07 11.06 -4.61
CA ASP A 579 -3.43 10.53 -4.75
C ASP A 579 -3.43 9.19 -5.48
N ASP A 580 -2.55 9.03 -6.48
CA ASP A 580 -2.46 7.87 -7.36
C ASP A 580 -0.99 7.52 -7.64
N TRP A 581 -0.76 6.29 -8.10
CA TRP A 581 0.57 5.83 -8.51
C TRP A 581 1.11 6.69 -9.66
N ASP A 582 2.42 6.98 -9.64
CA ASP A 582 3.10 7.93 -10.54
C ASP A 582 2.60 9.38 -10.46
N GLY A 583 1.70 9.70 -9.52
CA GLY A 583 1.22 11.04 -9.28
C GLY A 583 2.27 11.95 -8.62
N PRO A 584 2.13 13.28 -8.72
CA PRO A 584 3.01 14.21 -8.02
C PRO A 584 2.79 14.12 -6.51
N MET A 585 3.85 14.32 -5.73
CA MET A 585 3.73 14.46 -4.28
C MET A 585 2.85 15.66 -3.95
N ARG A 586 1.95 15.48 -2.97
CA ARG A 586 1.10 16.50 -2.39
C ARG A 586 1.30 16.55 -0.89
N LEU A 587 1.18 17.75 -0.35
CA LEU A 587 1.02 17.95 1.08
C LEU A 587 -0.43 17.63 1.44
N MET A 588 -0.66 16.51 2.11
CA MET A 588 -1.99 16.02 2.46
C MET A 588 -2.20 16.09 3.97
N ARG A 589 -3.45 16.33 4.40
CA ARG A 589 -3.82 16.31 5.81
C ARG A 589 -4.18 14.90 6.23
N VAL A 590 -3.49 14.37 7.24
CA VAL A 590 -3.85 13.09 7.87
C VAL A 590 -5.11 13.31 8.69
N ARG A 591 -6.13 12.48 8.47
CA ARG A 591 -7.38 12.56 9.24
C ARG A 591 -7.10 12.20 10.70
N PRO A 592 -7.84 12.77 11.66
CA PRO A 592 -7.81 12.28 13.03
C PRO A 592 -8.05 10.77 13.08
N ALA A 593 -7.30 10.06 13.91
CA ALA A 593 -7.43 8.61 14.00
C ALA A 593 -8.82 8.19 14.49
N ARG A 594 -9.25 7.03 13.99
CA ARG A 594 -10.59 6.50 14.26
C ARG A 594 -10.75 6.10 15.72
N PRO A 595 -11.92 6.29 16.34
CA PRO A 595 -12.15 5.94 17.74
C PRO A 595 -11.89 4.46 18.11
N ASP A 596 -11.94 3.56 17.13
CA ASP A 596 -11.72 2.12 17.26
C ASP A 596 -10.28 1.67 16.94
N SER A 597 -9.33 2.61 16.79
CA SER A 597 -7.93 2.32 16.45
C SER A 597 -6.96 2.50 17.61
N TYR A 598 -5.79 1.85 17.53
CA TYR A 598 -4.73 2.02 18.54
C TYR A 598 -4.24 3.47 18.61
N GLU A 599 -4.12 4.16 17.47
CA GLU A 599 -3.69 5.56 17.44
C GLU A 599 -4.63 6.47 18.24
N HIS A 600 -5.93 6.17 18.26
CA HIS A 600 -6.87 6.91 19.10
C HIS A 600 -6.68 6.60 20.59
N MET A 601 -6.36 5.35 20.96
CA MET A 601 -6.01 5.02 22.34
C MET A 601 -4.76 5.79 22.79
N MET A 602 -3.72 5.83 21.95
CA MET A 602 -2.49 6.58 22.22
C MET A 602 -2.76 8.08 22.37
N HIS A 603 -3.59 8.65 21.49
CA HIS A 603 -3.99 10.07 21.56
C HIS A 603 -4.69 10.43 22.87
N ARG A 604 -5.55 9.52 23.39
CA ARG A 604 -6.32 9.76 24.62
C ARG A 604 -5.46 9.86 25.87
N THR A 605 -4.19 9.46 25.82
CA THR A 605 -3.23 9.71 26.91
C THR A 605 -2.95 11.20 27.11
N GLY A 606 -3.21 12.04 26.12
CA GLY A 606 -2.85 13.46 26.13
C GLY A 606 -1.34 13.73 26.02
N GLN A 607 -0.51 12.68 25.87
CA GLN A 607 0.93 12.81 25.73
C GLN A 607 1.32 13.07 24.27
N THR A 608 2.12 14.10 24.04
CA THR A 608 2.50 14.52 22.68
C THR A 608 3.46 13.56 21.98
N ARG A 609 4.28 12.84 22.75
CA ARG A 609 5.25 11.85 22.26
C ARG A 609 5.74 10.95 23.40
N PHE A 610 5.89 9.66 23.13
CA PHE A 610 6.39 8.70 24.12
C PHE A 610 6.86 7.40 23.45
N LEU A 611 7.54 6.57 24.22
CA LEU A 611 7.96 5.22 23.88
C LEU A 611 7.19 4.24 24.78
N LEU A 612 6.59 3.22 24.18
CA LEU A 612 6.10 2.04 24.88
C LEU A 612 7.08 0.89 24.70
N ASP A 613 7.50 0.29 25.80
CA ASP A 613 8.27 -0.95 25.78
C ASP A 613 7.29 -2.13 25.86
N LEU A 614 7.11 -2.80 24.73
CA LEU A 614 6.15 -3.89 24.59
C LEU A 614 6.83 -5.25 24.74
N ARG A 615 8.10 -5.34 25.15
CA ARG A 615 8.75 -6.63 25.33
C ARG A 615 8.10 -7.45 26.47
N PRO A 616 8.02 -8.78 26.33
CA PRO A 616 7.51 -9.63 27.41
C PRO A 616 8.26 -9.40 28.74
N GLY A 617 7.51 -9.29 29.84
CA GLY A 617 8.07 -9.08 31.19
C GLY A 617 8.37 -7.64 31.56
N VAL A 618 8.12 -6.65 30.69
CA VAL A 618 8.29 -5.22 31.01
C VAL A 618 6.99 -4.61 31.54
N HIS A 619 5.93 -4.65 30.73
CA HIS A 619 4.59 -4.18 31.10
C HIS A 619 3.53 -5.22 30.70
N ASP A 620 3.49 -6.37 31.38
CA ASP A 620 2.62 -7.49 30.97
C ASP A 620 1.12 -7.14 31.01
N ASP A 621 0.67 -6.33 31.97
CA ASP A 621 -0.71 -5.87 32.04
C ASP A 621 -1.08 -4.98 30.83
N LEU A 622 -0.17 -4.08 30.42
CA LEU A 622 -0.33 -3.29 29.20
C LEU A 622 -0.35 -4.20 27.97
N ARG A 623 0.51 -5.22 27.91
CA ARG A 623 0.55 -6.16 26.79
C ARG A 623 -0.78 -6.90 26.66
N VAL A 624 -1.40 -7.33 27.77
CA VAL A 624 -2.73 -7.95 27.75
C VAL A 624 -3.78 -6.99 27.18
N LEU A 625 -3.74 -5.71 27.58
CA LEU A 625 -4.63 -4.68 27.03
C LEU A 625 -4.43 -4.49 25.51
N LEU A 626 -3.17 -4.39 25.06
CA LEU A 626 -2.79 -4.16 23.66
C LEU A 626 -2.80 -5.44 22.80
N ASN A 627 -3.19 -6.59 23.37
CA ASN A 627 -3.41 -7.84 22.64
C ASN A 627 -4.85 -7.96 22.11
N ALA A 628 -5.76 -7.06 22.50
CA ALA A 628 -7.11 -7.03 21.94
C ALA A 628 -7.05 -6.52 20.49
N PRO A 629 -7.52 -7.27 19.47
CA PRO A 629 -7.45 -6.83 18.08
C PRO A 629 -8.18 -5.51 17.86
N ARG A 630 -7.49 -4.55 17.22
CA ARG A 630 -8.01 -3.21 16.87
C ARG A 630 -7.43 -2.76 15.55
N LEU A 631 -8.00 -1.70 14.97
CA LEU A 631 -7.48 -1.12 13.74
C LEU A 631 -6.13 -0.41 14.01
N GLU A 632 -5.20 -0.55 13.07
CA GLU A 632 -3.95 0.19 12.99
C GLU A 632 -3.80 0.82 11.60
N ARG A 633 -3.23 2.02 11.54
CA ARG A 633 -3.08 2.84 10.35
C ARG A 633 -1.76 2.58 9.61
N TYR A 634 -1.86 2.46 8.29
CA TYR A 634 -0.77 2.21 7.34
C TYR A 634 -0.89 3.12 6.11
N ILE A 635 -0.21 4.27 6.12
CA ILE A 635 -0.23 5.22 4.99
C ILE A 635 1.03 5.04 4.13
N GLY A 636 0.89 4.37 2.99
CA GLY A 636 1.99 4.22 2.05
C GLY A 636 2.34 5.52 1.29
N VAL A 637 2.95 5.34 0.11
CA VAL A 637 3.31 6.44 -0.81
C VAL A 637 2.07 7.08 -1.45
N ILE A 638 0.95 6.36 -1.41
CA ILE A 638 -0.39 6.80 -1.77
C ILE A 638 -1.20 7.00 -0.49
N TYR A 639 -1.90 8.13 -0.39
CA TYR A 639 -2.84 8.37 0.69
C TYR A 639 -4.20 8.82 0.14
N ARG A 640 -5.26 8.13 0.55
CA ARG A 640 -6.65 8.43 0.18
C ARG A 640 -7.48 8.69 1.44
N PRO A 641 -7.57 9.95 1.91
CA PRO A 641 -8.32 10.30 3.12
C PRO A 641 -9.79 9.86 3.09
N ASP A 642 -10.41 9.92 1.91
CA ASP A 642 -11.83 9.63 1.71
C ASP A 642 -12.16 8.14 1.89
N THR A 643 -11.20 7.25 1.63
CA THR A 643 -11.35 5.78 1.76
C THR A 643 -10.47 5.19 2.86
N GLU A 644 -9.97 6.01 3.79
CA GLU A 644 -8.90 5.65 4.72
C GLU A 644 -9.15 4.36 5.51
N LEU A 645 -10.38 4.11 5.97
CA LEU A 645 -10.75 2.86 6.65
C LEU A 645 -10.43 1.62 5.82
N TYR A 646 -10.72 1.65 4.52
CA TYR A 646 -10.56 0.48 3.66
C TYR A 646 -9.17 0.38 3.03
N SER A 647 -8.52 1.54 2.80
CA SER A 647 -7.25 1.59 2.08
C SER A 647 -6.01 1.71 2.98
N HIS A 648 -6.17 2.16 4.23
CA HIS A 648 -5.07 2.50 5.14
C HIS A 648 -5.27 2.01 6.57
N TYR A 649 -6.30 1.22 6.85
CA TYR A 649 -6.44 0.54 8.13
C TYR A 649 -6.48 -0.98 7.92
N ALA A 650 -5.90 -1.70 8.86
CA ALA A 650 -5.99 -3.15 8.98
C ALA A 650 -6.13 -3.53 10.44
N GLU A 651 -6.77 -4.66 10.73
CA GLU A 651 -6.81 -5.19 12.10
C GLU A 651 -5.41 -5.68 12.52
N ALA A 652 -5.00 -5.35 13.74
CA ALA A 652 -3.70 -5.72 14.30
C ALA A 652 -3.76 -6.01 15.81
N THR A 653 -2.75 -6.74 16.28
CA THR A 653 -2.49 -7.03 17.69
C THR A 653 -1.17 -6.38 18.08
N LEU A 654 -1.21 -5.14 18.61
CA LEU A 654 -0.05 -4.25 18.64
C LEU A 654 1.12 -4.82 19.47
N ALA A 655 0.82 -5.42 20.63
CA ALA A 655 1.84 -6.00 21.50
C ALA A 655 2.40 -7.35 21.02
N GLU A 656 1.77 -8.01 20.05
CA GLU A 656 2.35 -9.15 19.34
C GLU A 656 3.15 -8.70 18.12
N GLN A 657 2.76 -7.58 17.51
CA GLN A 657 3.40 -7.06 16.32
C GLN A 657 4.77 -6.44 16.59
N TYR A 658 4.92 -5.71 17.70
CA TYR A 658 6.12 -4.92 18.00
C TYR A 658 6.72 -5.22 19.37
N ASP A 659 8.04 -5.07 19.48
CA ASP A 659 8.78 -5.05 20.75
C ASP A 659 8.73 -3.67 21.41
N ALA A 660 8.54 -2.61 20.62
CA ALA A 660 8.29 -1.28 21.13
C ALA A 660 7.49 -0.41 20.14
N TYR A 661 6.84 0.62 20.66
CA TYR A 661 6.03 1.53 19.86
C TYR A 661 6.37 2.99 20.18
N VAL A 662 6.78 3.73 19.15
CA VAL A 662 7.13 5.16 19.23
C VAL A 662 5.95 5.99 18.78
N TRP A 663 5.49 6.89 19.66
CA TRP A 663 4.33 7.72 19.41
C TRP A 663 4.71 9.19 19.17
N PHE A 664 4.08 9.80 18.16
CA PHE A 664 4.04 11.24 17.96
C PHE A 664 2.59 11.65 17.70
N ASP A 665 1.98 12.43 18.59
CA ASP A 665 0.54 12.71 18.53
C ASP A 665 0.12 13.49 17.27
N VAL A 666 0.91 14.50 16.90
CA VAL A 666 0.69 15.29 15.68
C VAL A 666 2.00 15.42 14.91
N THR A 667 1.95 15.12 13.61
CA THR A 667 3.14 15.06 12.74
C THR A 667 3.07 16.00 11.54
N ALA A 668 4.22 16.23 10.91
CA ALA A 668 4.38 17.08 9.74
C ALA A 668 4.88 16.29 8.51
N ALA A 669 4.54 16.77 7.31
CA ALA A 669 5.04 16.18 6.08
C ALA A 669 6.54 16.42 5.88
N VAL A 670 7.22 15.47 5.24
CA VAL A 670 8.59 15.63 4.76
C VAL A 670 8.71 16.78 3.74
N THR A 671 9.91 17.36 3.64
CA THR A 671 10.21 18.35 2.60
C THR A 671 11.00 17.69 1.46
N PRO A 672 10.41 17.51 0.26
CA PRO A 672 11.09 16.86 -0.86
C PRO A 672 12.22 17.76 -1.39
N LEU A 673 13.31 17.15 -1.85
CA LEU A 673 14.36 17.88 -2.57
C LEU A 673 14.00 17.99 -4.06
N PRO A 674 14.38 19.10 -4.72
CA PRO A 674 14.16 19.26 -6.15
C PRO A 674 14.87 18.15 -6.94
N VAL A 675 14.27 17.77 -8.08
CA VAL A 675 14.85 16.77 -9.01
C VAL A 675 16.06 17.33 -9.77
N GLU A 676 16.16 18.65 -9.87
CA GLU A 676 17.28 19.38 -10.46
C GLU A 676 18.38 19.65 -9.42
N ALA A 677 19.65 19.48 -9.81
CA ALA A 677 20.80 19.63 -8.91
C ALA A 677 21.00 21.08 -8.45
N ARG A 678 21.50 21.25 -7.21
CA ARG A 678 22.00 22.55 -6.73
C ARG A 678 23.41 22.78 -7.26
N GLU A 679 23.68 23.98 -7.77
CA GLU A 679 24.98 24.39 -8.31
C GLU A 679 26.08 24.29 -7.23
N GLY A 680 27.19 23.59 -7.50
CA GLY A 680 28.34 23.47 -6.59
C GLY A 680 28.49 22.18 -5.78
N MET A 681 27.65 21.16 -5.99
CA MET A 681 27.80 19.86 -5.31
C MET A 681 28.88 18.96 -5.93
N PRO A 682 29.60 18.13 -5.14
CA PRO A 682 30.57 17.16 -5.67
C PRO A 682 29.95 16.19 -6.67
N GLU A 683 30.72 15.75 -7.69
CA GLU A 683 30.27 14.72 -8.66
C GLU A 683 29.86 13.39 -8.01
N THR A 684 30.30 13.13 -6.77
CA THR A 684 29.97 11.93 -6.00
C THR A 684 28.65 12.05 -5.22
N TYR A 685 28.02 13.24 -5.17
CA TYR A 685 26.82 13.46 -4.38
C TYR A 685 25.60 12.74 -4.99
N PRO A 686 24.87 11.90 -4.23
CA PRO A 686 23.90 10.96 -4.79
C PRO A 686 22.67 11.62 -5.41
N PHE A 687 22.40 12.90 -5.13
CA PHE A 687 21.28 13.64 -5.73
C PHE A 687 21.72 14.70 -6.77
N ALA A 688 23.02 14.80 -7.04
CA ALA A 688 23.56 15.55 -8.18
C ALA A 688 23.34 14.73 -9.48
N VAL A 689 23.41 15.40 -10.63
CA VAL A 689 23.29 14.77 -11.96
C VAL A 689 24.67 14.63 -12.57
#